data_AF-A0A7G3AQI6-F1
#
_entry.id   AF-A0A7G3AQI6-F1
#
_cell.length_a   1.000
_cell.length_b   1.000
_cell.length_c   1.000
_cell.angle_alpha   90.00
_cell.angle_beta   90.00
_cell.angle_gamma   90.00
#
_symmetry.space_group_name_H-M   'P 1'
#
loop_
_entity.id
_entity.type
_entity.pdbx_description
1 polymer ?
#
loop_
_entity_poly.entity_id
_entity_poly.type
_entity_poly.pdbx_seq_one_letter_code
_entity_poly.pdbx_strand_id
1 'polypeptide(L)'
;MSSLTIHRIINNLFSSTVLPGLFVFAWLAGFISLVTLKVCLVGFVIFFIILPLIFRFCVPLQRGILFLTFITYPPNIDFSRPEKSGLTGVRNLYVTHRDEEENCDINLGVWHILPGFVVRRMHHQLGVSVESTKNVSDSESDVIPAPVEDALNGLAERFVDPIGDERKNEFFEEVLAKVPGGVVLYLHGNTASRAAPHRVELFQVLQRMGYHVVALDYRGYGDSGRVSPTENGVVRDALAVYKYIRQLTPNPIFLWGHSLGTGVSTHLLSVMQKQQIPAPPAVVLESPFNNIREEIREHPFSKFFRHLPWFDFTISEPMYRNSLRFESDVHIGEFPQPILILHAEDDLVVPFKLGYKLYRRALDVRKKNWGPVEFHRFEGSSHYGHKYICRAPNLPEIVRKFFDTYRNEYFIGYTEITYPPNIDFSRPEKSGLTGVRNLYVTHRDEEENCDINLGVWHILPGFVVRRMHHQLGVSVESTKNVSDSESDVIPAPVEDALNGLAERFVDPIGDERKNEFFEEVLAKVPGGVVLYLHGNTASRAAPHRVELFQVLQRMGYHVVALDYRGYGDSGRVSPTENGVVRDALAVYKYIRQLTPNPIFLWGHSLGTGVSTHLLSVMQKQQIPAPPAVVLESPFNNIREEIREHPFSKFFRHLPWFDFTISEPMYRNSLRFESDVHIGEFPQPILILHAEDDLVVPFKLGYKLYRRALDVRKKNWGPVEFHRFEGSSHYGHKYICRAPNLPEIVRKFFDTYRNEVF
;
A
#
# COMPACT_ATOMS: atom_id res chain seq x y z
N MET A 1 -15.96 38.69 -7.05
CA MET A 1 -16.69 38.30 -5.83
C MET A 1 -18.08 37.85 -6.25
N SER A 2 -18.43 36.57 -6.08
CA SER A 2 -19.68 35.98 -6.61
C SER A 2 -20.90 36.34 -5.76
N SER A 3 -22.10 36.39 -6.37
CA SER A 3 -23.37 36.72 -5.71
C SER A 3 -23.72 35.80 -4.53
N LEU A 4 -23.17 34.58 -4.50
CA LEU A 4 -23.28 33.62 -3.40
C LEU A 4 -22.70 34.16 -2.08
N THR A 5 -21.67 35.01 -2.15
CA THR A 5 -20.99 35.57 -0.98
C THR A 5 -21.84 36.66 -0.33
N ILE A 6 -22.53 37.50 -1.12
CA ILE A 6 -23.36 38.60 -0.62
C ILE A 6 -24.62 38.05 0.08
N HIS A 7 -25.30 37.09 -0.52
CA HIS A 7 -26.49 36.48 0.09
C HIS A 7 -26.17 35.81 1.44
N ARG A 8 -25.00 35.17 1.54
CA ARG A 8 -24.54 34.52 2.78
C ARG A 8 -24.18 35.55 3.85
N ILE A 9 -23.57 36.68 3.48
CA ILE A 9 -23.30 37.80 4.40
C ILE A 9 -24.63 38.38 4.92
N ILE A 10 -25.60 38.64 4.05
CA ILE A 10 -26.90 39.21 4.42
C ILE A 10 -27.67 38.27 5.37
N ASN A 11 -27.73 36.97 5.07
CA ASN A 11 -28.38 35.99 5.95
C ASN A 11 -27.68 35.85 7.31
N ASN A 12 -26.34 35.93 7.34
CA ASN A 12 -25.59 35.89 8.59
C ASN A 12 -25.80 37.16 9.41
N LEU A 13 -25.83 38.33 8.78
CA LEU A 13 -26.10 39.61 9.44
C LEU A 13 -27.52 39.63 10.02
N PHE A 14 -28.51 39.17 9.23
CA PHE A 14 -29.90 39.07 9.65
C PHE A 14 -30.06 38.13 10.85
N SER A 15 -29.56 36.89 10.77
CA SER A 15 -29.69 35.92 11.87
C SER A 15 -28.94 36.32 13.15
N SER A 16 -27.80 37.02 13.03
CA SER A 16 -27.02 37.49 14.19
C SER A 16 -27.55 38.77 14.84
N THR A 17 -28.41 39.53 14.17
CA THR A 17 -29.00 40.78 14.68
C THR A 17 -30.46 40.65 15.08
N VAL A 18 -31.23 39.75 14.47
CA VAL A 18 -32.67 39.57 14.72
C VAL A 18 -32.95 39.03 16.12
N LEU A 19 -32.18 38.05 16.63
CA LEU A 19 -32.42 37.53 17.99
C LEU A 19 -32.19 38.61 19.07
N PRO A 20 -31.04 39.30 19.12
CA PRO A 20 -30.84 40.43 20.03
C PRO A 20 -31.86 41.55 19.79
N GLY A 21 -32.18 41.83 18.52
CA GLY A 21 -33.15 42.85 18.12
C GLY A 21 -34.59 42.55 18.60
N LEU A 22 -35.00 41.28 18.63
CA LEU A 22 -36.31 40.85 19.15
C LEU A 22 -36.42 41.08 20.66
N PHE A 23 -35.36 40.84 21.43
CA PHE A 23 -35.35 41.13 22.88
C PHE A 23 -35.34 42.63 23.17
N VAL A 24 -34.56 43.40 22.41
CA VAL A 24 -34.54 44.86 22.52
C VAL A 24 -35.90 45.45 22.12
N PHE A 25 -36.52 44.95 21.05
CA PHE A 25 -37.86 45.35 20.63
C PHE A 25 -38.92 44.96 21.66
N ALA A 26 -38.89 43.74 22.20
CA ALA A 26 -39.80 43.29 23.25
C ALA A 26 -39.69 44.16 24.51
N TRP A 27 -38.49 44.63 24.84
CA TRP A 27 -38.30 45.59 25.94
C TRP A 27 -38.81 46.99 25.59
N LEU A 28 -38.48 47.53 24.41
CA LEU A 28 -38.96 48.83 23.94
C LEU A 28 -40.49 48.88 23.81
N ALA A 29 -41.12 47.75 23.49
CA ALA A 29 -42.57 47.59 23.42
C ALA A 29 -43.23 47.22 24.75
N GLY A 30 -42.46 47.11 25.85
CA GLY A 30 -42.97 46.87 27.21
C GLY A 30 -43.39 45.43 27.51
N PHE A 31 -43.11 44.46 26.61
CA PHE A 31 -43.45 43.05 26.80
C PHE A 31 -42.55 42.34 27.83
N ILE A 32 -41.34 42.87 28.11
CA ILE A 32 -40.41 42.32 29.11
C ILE A 32 -39.80 43.42 29.98
N SER A 33 -39.52 43.10 31.25
CA SER A 33 -38.90 44.04 32.20
C SER A 33 -37.43 44.30 31.88
N LEU A 34 -36.87 45.44 32.35
CA LEU A 34 -35.44 45.74 32.22
C LEU A 34 -34.56 44.68 32.90
N VAL A 35 -35.04 44.07 34.00
CA VAL A 35 -34.32 42.99 34.69
C VAL A 35 -34.28 41.74 33.81
N THR A 36 -35.41 41.38 33.19
CA THR A 36 -35.50 40.25 32.25
C THR A 36 -34.57 40.46 31.06
N LEU A 37 -34.55 41.66 30.46
CA LEU A 37 -33.64 41.98 29.35
C LEU A 37 -32.17 41.83 29.78
N LYS A 38 -31.78 42.34 30.96
CA LYS A 38 -30.41 42.20 31.49
C LYS A 38 -30.01 40.74 31.67
N VAL A 39 -30.90 39.92 32.24
CA VAL A 39 -30.66 38.47 32.41
C VAL A 39 -30.50 37.77 31.06
N CYS A 40 -31.36 38.07 30.08
CA CYS A 40 -31.26 37.52 28.72
C CYS A 40 -29.95 37.94 28.02
N LEU A 41 -29.53 39.19 28.15
CA LEU A 41 -28.26 39.68 27.59
C LEU A 41 -27.05 39.01 28.24
N VAL A 42 -27.04 38.85 29.57
CA VAL A 42 -25.98 38.12 30.27
C VAL A 42 -25.93 36.67 29.82
N GLY A 43 -27.09 36.00 29.75
CA GLY A 43 -27.20 34.63 29.22
C GLY A 43 -26.69 34.52 27.78
N PHE A 44 -27.01 35.50 26.93
CA PHE A 44 -26.50 35.57 25.56
C PHE A 44 -24.97 35.68 25.51
N VAL A 45 -24.38 36.60 26.30
CA VAL A 45 -22.92 36.77 26.37
C VAL A 45 -22.25 35.48 26.86
N ILE A 46 -22.77 34.86 27.91
CA ILE A 46 -22.22 33.60 28.44
C ILE A 46 -22.26 32.51 27.36
N PHE A 47 -23.41 32.29 26.74
CA PHE A 47 -23.63 31.15 25.85
C PHE A 47 -22.99 31.32 24.47
N PHE A 48 -23.04 32.52 23.89
CA PHE A 48 -22.60 32.77 22.51
C PHE A 48 -21.20 33.40 22.39
N ILE A 49 -20.63 33.90 23.50
CA ILE A 49 -19.30 34.52 23.52
C ILE A 49 -18.37 33.77 24.46
N ILE A 50 -18.70 33.68 25.76
CA ILE A 50 -17.80 33.11 26.77
C ILE A 50 -17.56 31.62 26.55
N LEU A 51 -18.62 30.80 26.43
CA LEU A 51 -18.48 29.35 26.22
C LEU A 51 -17.69 29.00 24.94
N PRO A 52 -17.96 29.61 23.76
CA PRO A 52 -17.16 29.37 22.57
C PRO A 52 -15.69 29.80 22.72
N LEU A 53 -15.39 30.88 23.45
CA LEU A 53 -14.01 31.28 23.74
C LEU A 53 -13.31 30.31 24.69
N ILE A 54 -14.01 29.84 25.74
CA ILE A 54 -13.48 28.79 26.62
C ILE A 54 -13.15 27.53 25.79
N PHE A 55 -14.06 27.11 24.92
CA PHE A 55 -13.81 25.98 24.01
C PHE A 55 -12.58 26.23 23.14
N ARG A 56 -12.44 27.42 22.53
CA ARG A 56 -11.29 27.78 21.69
C ARG A 56 -9.95 27.62 22.39
N PHE A 57 -9.84 28.07 23.64
CA PHE A 57 -8.57 28.12 24.36
C PHE A 57 -8.29 26.89 25.25
N CYS A 58 -9.29 26.04 25.49
CA CYS A 58 -9.15 24.86 26.36
C CYS A 58 -9.02 23.56 25.54
N VAL A 59 -7.80 23.13 25.24
CA VAL A 59 -7.53 21.87 24.52
C VAL A 59 -8.06 20.63 25.26
N PRO A 60 -7.94 20.49 26.59
CA PRO A 60 -8.54 19.37 27.31
C PRO A 60 -10.05 19.28 27.14
N LEU A 61 -10.76 20.42 27.10
CA LEU A 61 -12.20 20.47 26.86
C LEU A 61 -12.55 20.01 25.44
N GLN A 62 -11.78 20.43 24.44
CA GLN A 62 -11.94 19.99 23.05
C GLN A 62 -11.79 18.47 22.94
N ARG A 63 -10.71 17.91 23.51
CA ARG A 63 -10.47 16.46 23.55
C ARG A 63 -11.58 15.73 24.32
N GLY A 64 -11.98 16.26 25.47
CA GLY A 64 -13.03 15.69 26.30
C GLY A 64 -14.38 15.60 25.59
N ILE A 65 -14.77 16.63 24.84
CA ILE A 65 -16.03 16.65 24.07
C ILE A 65 -15.96 15.73 22.86
N LEU A 66 -14.81 15.61 22.20
CA LEU A 66 -14.66 14.73 21.05
C LEU A 66 -14.68 13.25 21.46
N PHE A 67 -13.86 12.88 22.44
CA PHE A 67 -13.63 11.48 22.83
C PHE A 67 -14.51 10.99 23.98
N LEU A 68 -15.25 11.86 24.68
CA LEU A 68 -16.28 11.48 25.68
C LEU A 68 -15.90 10.32 26.62
N THR A 69 -14.62 10.24 27.02
CA THR A 69 -14.07 9.09 27.78
C THR A 69 -14.70 8.92 29.16
N PHE A 70 -15.32 9.98 29.67
CA PHE A 70 -16.06 9.99 30.93
C PHE A 70 -17.43 9.31 30.84
N ILE A 71 -17.94 9.01 29.63
CA ILE A 71 -19.21 8.30 29.44
C ILE A 71 -18.95 6.81 29.59
N THR A 72 -19.16 6.29 30.80
CA THR A 72 -19.06 4.87 31.14
C THR A 72 -20.45 4.22 31.07
N TYR A 73 -20.80 3.69 29.90
CA TYR A 73 -22.06 2.96 29.71
C TYR A 73 -21.81 1.61 29.00
N PRO A 74 -22.40 0.50 29.48
CA PRO A 74 -23.24 0.38 30.67
C PRO A 74 -22.46 0.68 31.97
N PRO A 75 -23.14 1.06 33.07
CA PRO A 75 -22.46 1.28 34.35
C PRO A 75 -22.00 -0.06 34.96
N ASN A 76 -20.93 -0.02 35.77
CA ASN A 76 -20.42 -1.16 36.55
C ASN A 76 -20.01 -2.40 35.70
N ILE A 77 -19.47 -2.17 34.50
CA ILE A 77 -18.95 -3.24 33.67
C ILE A 77 -17.69 -3.86 34.29
N ASP A 78 -17.69 -5.19 34.37
CA ASP A 78 -16.54 -6.00 34.75
C ASP A 78 -15.80 -6.44 33.49
N PHE A 79 -14.85 -5.61 33.03
CA PHE A 79 -14.09 -5.87 31.81
C PHE A 79 -13.26 -7.14 31.86
N SER A 80 -12.90 -7.61 33.06
CA SER A 80 -12.16 -8.85 33.27
C SER A 80 -13.02 -10.10 33.02
N ARG A 81 -14.35 -9.95 33.07
CA ARG A 81 -15.35 -11.01 32.88
C ARG A 81 -16.31 -10.68 31.74
N PRO A 82 -15.82 -10.65 30.49
CA PRO A 82 -16.60 -10.28 29.31
C PRO A 82 -17.86 -11.14 29.10
N GLU A 83 -17.88 -12.37 29.61
CA GLU A 83 -19.03 -13.27 29.57
C GLU A 83 -20.29 -12.68 30.25
N LYS A 84 -20.11 -11.84 31.28
CA LYS A 84 -21.22 -11.12 31.93
C LYS A 84 -21.91 -10.12 31.01
N SER A 85 -21.25 -9.73 29.92
CA SER A 85 -21.82 -8.84 28.91
C SER A 85 -22.65 -9.58 27.87
N GLY A 86 -22.84 -10.90 27.99
CA GLY A 86 -23.61 -11.73 27.06
C GLY A 86 -22.79 -12.34 25.93
N LEU A 87 -21.46 -12.34 26.04
CA LEU A 87 -20.55 -12.97 25.09
C LEU A 87 -20.21 -14.40 25.55
N THR A 88 -20.03 -15.31 24.60
CA THR A 88 -19.62 -16.69 24.88
C THR A 88 -18.29 -16.98 24.18
N GLY A 89 -17.43 -17.80 24.77
CA GLY A 89 -16.11 -18.10 24.17
C GLY A 89 -15.23 -16.86 24.04
N VAL A 90 -15.17 -16.06 25.11
CA VAL A 90 -14.47 -14.77 25.15
C VAL A 90 -13.43 -14.74 26.27
N ARG A 91 -12.34 -14.02 26.05
CA ARG A 91 -11.36 -13.66 27.08
C ARG A 91 -11.08 -12.17 27.09
N ASN A 92 -10.67 -11.67 28.25
CA ASN A 92 -10.05 -10.37 28.40
C ASN A 92 -8.53 -10.52 28.42
N LEU A 93 -7.83 -9.63 27.72
CA LEU A 93 -6.37 -9.54 27.73
C LEU A 93 -5.94 -8.07 27.64
N TYR A 94 -4.64 -7.87 27.77
CA TYR A 94 -4.02 -6.55 27.82
C TYR A 94 -2.88 -6.49 26.82
N VAL A 95 -2.90 -5.50 25.93
CA VAL A 95 -1.82 -5.25 24.97
C VAL A 95 -1.10 -3.97 25.37
N THR A 96 0.15 -4.11 25.80
CA THR A 96 0.99 -2.98 26.20
C THR A 96 1.88 -2.53 25.05
N HIS A 97 1.97 -1.23 24.83
CA HIS A 97 2.97 -0.65 23.92
C HIS A 97 3.55 0.65 24.48
N ARG A 98 4.78 0.99 24.08
CA ARG A 98 5.40 2.27 24.38
C ARG A 98 4.88 3.33 23.42
N ASP A 99 4.38 4.43 23.96
CA ASP A 99 4.10 5.64 23.22
C ASP A 99 5.33 6.54 23.26
N GLU A 100 5.99 6.73 22.12
CA GLU A 100 7.19 7.56 22.01
C GLU A 100 6.87 9.06 22.12
N GLU A 101 5.69 9.51 21.69
CA GLU A 101 5.29 10.92 21.73
C GLU A 101 4.94 11.35 23.16
N GLU A 102 4.20 10.50 23.88
CA GLU A 102 3.79 10.76 25.27
C GLU A 102 4.81 10.19 26.28
N ASN A 103 5.86 9.52 25.80
CA ASN A 103 6.91 8.87 26.58
C ASN A 103 6.39 8.03 27.76
N CYS A 104 5.37 7.21 27.53
CA CYS A 104 4.75 6.35 28.55
C CYS A 104 4.31 5.01 27.97
N ASP A 105 4.13 4.03 28.85
CA ASP A 105 3.58 2.72 28.47
C ASP A 105 2.05 2.78 28.54
N ILE A 106 1.41 2.44 27.43
CA ILE A 106 -0.04 2.39 27.33
C ILE A 106 -0.47 0.94 27.38
N ASN A 107 -1.26 0.61 28.39
CA ASN A 107 -1.91 -0.69 28.51
C ASN A 107 -3.32 -0.64 27.90
N LEU A 108 -3.60 -1.44 26.87
CA LEU A 108 -4.89 -1.47 26.19
C LEU A 108 -5.70 -2.68 26.62
N GLY A 109 -6.92 -2.45 27.12
CA GLY A 109 -7.89 -3.50 27.37
C GLY A 109 -8.47 -4.04 26.06
N VAL A 110 -8.40 -5.35 25.88
CA VAL A 110 -8.81 -6.03 24.64
C VAL A 110 -9.66 -7.26 24.97
N TRP A 111 -10.77 -7.41 24.26
CA TRP A 111 -11.57 -8.63 24.23
C TRP A 111 -11.29 -9.43 22.97
N HIS A 112 -11.07 -10.74 23.13
CA HIS A 112 -10.93 -11.68 22.03
C HIS A 112 -12.06 -12.71 22.12
N ILE A 113 -12.93 -12.71 21.12
CA ILE A 113 -14.09 -13.59 20.97
C ILE A 113 -13.75 -14.66 19.92
N LEU A 114 -13.99 -15.94 20.25
CA LEU A 114 -13.77 -17.07 19.34
C LEU A 114 -14.91 -17.23 18.33
N PRO A 115 -14.66 -17.79 17.13
CA PRO A 115 -15.70 -18.16 16.18
C PRO A 115 -16.75 -19.08 16.79
N GLY A 116 -18.00 -18.93 16.38
CA GLY A 116 -19.11 -19.71 16.93
C GLY A 116 -18.95 -21.22 16.75
N PHE A 117 -18.36 -21.67 15.63
CA PHE A 117 -18.10 -23.10 15.40
C PHE A 117 -17.05 -23.68 16.36
N VAL A 118 -16.04 -22.89 16.75
CA VAL A 118 -15.06 -23.29 17.76
C VAL A 118 -15.73 -23.42 19.12
N VAL A 119 -16.58 -22.44 19.49
CA VAL A 119 -17.30 -22.46 20.76
C VAL A 119 -18.23 -23.67 20.86
N ARG A 120 -18.94 -24.04 19.77
CA ARG A 120 -19.75 -25.26 19.73
C ARG A 120 -18.90 -26.51 19.91
N ARG A 121 -17.83 -26.63 19.13
CA ARG A 121 -16.96 -27.82 19.10
C ARG A 121 -16.18 -28.03 20.39
N MET A 122 -15.79 -26.95 21.06
CA MET A 122 -14.92 -26.92 22.24
C MET A 122 -15.67 -26.47 23.51
N HIS A 123 -16.99 -26.61 23.54
CA HIS A 123 -17.83 -26.07 24.63
C HIS A 123 -17.46 -26.66 26.00
N HIS A 124 -17.11 -27.95 26.04
CA HIS A 124 -16.72 -28.63 27.27
C HIS A 124 -15.39 -28.06 27.80
N GLN A 125 -14.42 -27.80 26.92
CA GLN A 125 -13.11 -27.24 27.27
C GLN A 125 -13.24 -25.80 27.78
N LEU A 126 -14.17 -25.06 27.17
CA LEU A 126 -14.47 -23.67 27.52
C LEU A 126 -15.37 -23.52 28.77
N GLY A 127 -15.88 -24.62 29.32
CA GLY A 127 -16.84 -24.59 30.44
C GLY A 127 -18.18 -23.92 30.07
N VAL A 128 -18.57 -23.99 28.79
CA VAL A 128 -19.79 -23.38 28.25
C VAL A 128 -20.90 -24.42 28.17
N SER A 129 -22.10 -24.09 28.64
CA SER A 129 -23.25 -24.98 28.56
C SER A 129 -23.74 -25.16 27.12
N VAL A 130 -24.29 -26.35 26.81
CA VAL A 130 -24.85 -26.66 25.48
C VAL A 130 -25.98 -25.69 25.08
N GLU A 131 -26.72 -25.13 26.02
CA GLU A 131 -27.76 -24.13 25.70
C GLU A 131 -27.15 -22.83 25.20
N SER A 132 -26.03 -22.39 25.80
CA SER A 132 -25.33 -21.17 25.37
C SER A 132 -24.69 -21.30 23.99
N THR A 133 -24.42 -22.53 23.52
CA THR A 133 -23.85 -22.77 22.18
C THR A 133 -24.86 -22.57 21.05
N LYS A 134 -26.17 -22.63 21.33
CA LYS A 134 -27.24 -22.34 20.35
C LYS A 134 -27.28 -20.88 19.93
N ASN A 135 -26.83 -19.96 20.79
CA ASN A 135 -26.82 -18.51 20.52
C ASN A 135 -25.66 -18.06 19.60
N VAL A 136 -24.72 -18.97 19.32
CA VAL A 136 -23.51 -18.72 18.52
C VAL A 136 -23.51 -19.46 17.18
N SER A 137 -24.64 -20.00 16.72
CA SER A 137 -24.87 -20.38 15.31
C SER A 137 -26.33 -20.51 14.91
N ASP A 138 -26.59 -20.18 13.65
CA ASP A 138 -27.90 -20.26 13.02
C ASP A 138 -28.18 -21.62 12.33
N SER A 139 -27.19 -22.52 12.23
CA SER A 139 -27.35 -23.84 11.59
C SER A 139 -26.77 -25.00 12.42
N GLU A 140 -27.50 -26.11 12.48
CA GLU A 140 -27.03 -27.40 13.03
C GLU A 140 -26.11 -28.15 12.04
N SER A 141 -25.96 -27.64 10.80
CA SER A 141 -25.37 -28.35 9.66
C SER A 141 -24.21 -27.61 8.98
N ASP A 142 -23.52 -26.72 9.69
CA ASP A 142 -22.29 -26.10 9.16
C ASP A 142 -21.23 -27.20 9.03
N VAL A 143 -21.05 -27.72 7.81
CA VAL A 143 -19.97 -28.65 7.49
C VAL A 143 -18.66 -27.94 7.80
N ILE A 144 -18.02 -28.31 8.90
CA ILE A 144 -16.70 -27.81 9.28
C ILE A 144 -15.72 -28.33 8.22
N PRO A 145 -14.95 -27.46 7.53
CA PRO A 145 -13.96 -27.92 6.58
C PRO A 145 -12.96 -28.85 7.25
N ALA A 146 -12.56 -29.94 6.59
CA ALA A 146 -11.63 -30.93 7.16
C ALA A 146 -10.36 -30.31 7.79
N PRO A 147 -9.69 -29.29 7.20
CA PRO A 147 -8.52 -28.67 7.84
C PRO A 147 -8.84 -27.96 9.16
N VAL A 148 -10.05 -27.43 9.31
CA VAL A 148 -10.52 -26.81 10.55
C VAL A 148 -10.82 -27.88 11.60
N GLU A 149 -11.45 -28.98 11.19
CA GLU A 149 -11.76 -30.10 12.07
C GLU A 149 -10.47 -30.77 12.60
N ASP A 150 -9.48 -31.00 11.73
CA ASP A 150 -8.18 -31.57 12.10
C ASP A 150 -7.44 -30.68 13.13
N ALA A 151 -7.44 -29.36 12.91
CA ALA A 151 -6.84 -28.42 13.84
C ALA A 151 -7.55 -28.44 15.21
N LEU A 152 -8.88 -28.51 15.22
CA LEU A 152 -9.67 -28.60 16.45
C LEU A 152 -9.47 -29.93 17.17
N ASN A 153 -9.32 -31.04 16.46
CA ASN A 153 -9.01 -32.35 17.04
C ASN A 153 -7.67 -32.32 17.78
N GLY A 154 -6.61 -31.80 17.14
CA GLY A 154 -5.31 -31.67 17.80
C GLY A 154 -5.33 -30.74 19.03
N LEU A 155 -6.17 -29.71 19.02
CA LEU A 155 -6.38 -28.85 20.19
C LEU A 155 -7.17 -29.56 21.30
N ALA A 156 -8.19 -30.35 20.96
CA ALA A 156 -8.97 -31.12 21.93
C ALA A 156 -8.13 -32.19 22.65
N GLU A 157 -7.15 -32.79 21.96
CA GLU A 157 -6.19 -33.71 22.58
C GLU A 157 -5.25 -33.01 23.58
N ARG A 158 -4.85 -31.77 23.29
CA ARG A 158 -3.92 -30.98 24.13
C ARG A 158 -4.59 -30.30 25.32
N PHE A 159 -5.83 -29.87 25.14
CA PHE A 159 -6.61 -29.13 26.14
C PHE A 159 -7.73 -30.01 26.67
N VAL A 160 -7.44 -30.72 27.75
CA VAL A 160 -8.41 -31.56 28.47
C VAL A 160 -9.32 -30.70 29.34
N ASP A 161 -10.51 -31.22 29.62
CA ASP A 161 -11.64 -30.50 30.20
C ASP A 161 -11.59 -30.29 31.73
N PRO A 162 -12.09 -29.13 32.24
CA PRO A 162 -12.16 -27.79 31.63
C PRO A 162 -10.82 -27.04 31.71
N ILE A 163 -10.58 -26.10 30.78
CA ILE A 163 -9.36 -25.28 30.76
C ILE A 163 -9.39 -24.30 31.94
N GLY A 164 -8.43 -24.44 32.86
CA GLY A 164 -8.23 -23.47 33.94
C GLY A 164 -7.76 -22.10 33.44
N ASP A 165 -8.00 -21.04 34.23
CA ASP A 165 -7.71 -19.66 33.85
C ASP A 165 -6.24 -19.43 33.40
N GLU A 166 -5.29 -20.17 33.99
CA GLU A 166 -3.86 -20.08 33.66
C GLU A 166 -3.55 -20.47 32.20
N ARG A 167 -4.30 -21.41 31.63
CA ARG A 167 -4.11 -21.91 30.26
C ARG A 167 -5.10 -21.33 29.26
N LYS A 168 -6.06 -20.52 29.72
CA LYS A 168 -7.06 -19.87 28.86
C LYS A 168 -6.40 -18.97 27.83
N ASN A 169 -5.33 -18.28 28.18
CA ASN A 169 -4.61 -17.44 27.21
C ASN A 169 -3.91 -18.25 26.13
N GLU A 170 -3.17 -19.30 26.54
CA GLU A 170 -2.51 -20.24 25.63
C GLU A 170 -3.54 -20.84 24.65
N PHE A 171 -4.69 -21.28 25.14
CA PHE A 171 -5.74 -21.85 24.31
C PHE A 171 -6.24 -20.88 23.23
N PHE A 172 -6.59 -19.66 23.59
CA PHE A 172 -7.11 -18.69 22.62
C PHE A 172 -6.07 -18.29 21.58
N GLU A 173 -4.79 -18.18 21.96
CA GLU A 173 -3.70 -17.90 21.03
C GLU A 173 -3.47 -19.07 20.08
N GLU A 174 -3.52 -20.31 20.58
CA GLU A 174 -3.40 -21.49 19.72
C GLU A 174 -4.56 -21.68 18.76
N VAL A 175 -5.80 -21.43 19.21
CA VAL A 175 -6.96 -21.42 18.31
C VAL A 175 -6.74 -20.36 17.24
N LEU A 176 -6.37 -19.14 17.62
CA LEU A 176 -6.13 -18.04 16.68
C LEU A 176 -5.01 -18.38 15.66
N ALA A 177 -3.95 -19.05 16.11
CA ALA A 177 -2.80 -19.42 15.29
C ALA A 177 -3.05 -20.60 14.36
N LYS A 178 -3.73 -21.64 14.85
CA LYS A 178 -3.81 -22.96 14.19
C LYS A 178 -5.13 -23.21 13.47
N VAL A 179 -6.22 -22.58 13.89
CA VAL A 179 -7.54 -22.79 13.27
C VAL A 179 -7.69 -21.81 12.10
N PRO A 180 -7.81 -22.31 10.85
CA PRO A 180 -8.06 -21.45 9.69
C PRO A 180 -9.35 -20.66 9.87
N GLY A 181 -9.27 -19.34 9.69
CA GLY A 181 -10.40 -18.45 9.96
C GLY A 181 -10.13 -17.02 9.56
N GLY A 182 -11.07 -16.11 9.83
CA GLY A 182 -10.87 -14.67 9.64
C GLY A 182 -10.94 -13.96 10.98
N VAL A 183 -10.19 -12.86 11.12
CA VAL A 183 -10.21 -12.00 12.30
C VAL A 183 -10.83 -10.67 11.94
N VAL A 184 -11.77 -10.17 12.74
CA VAL A 184 -12.26 -8.79 12.65
C VAL A 184 -11.66 -8.00 13.80
N LEU A 185 -10.81 -7.01 13.47
CA LEU A 185 -10.36 -6.00 14.41
C LEU A 185 -11.36 -4.85 14.43
N TYR A 186 -12.09 -4.73 15.54
CA TYR A 186 -13.17 -3.76 15.72
C TYR A 186 -12.70 -2.49 16.41
N LEU A 187 -12.95 -1.35 15.76
CA LEU A 187 -12.57 0.01 16.17
C LEU A 187 -13.85 0.81 16.49
N HIS A 188 -14.06 1.13 17.76
CA HIS A 188 -15.33 1.65 18.25
C HIS A 188 -15.50 3.18 18.12
N GLY A 189 -16.74 3.67 18.17
CA GLY A 189 -17.08 5.10 18.16
C GLY A 189 -16.74 5.85 19.46
N ASN A 190 -16.90 7.17 19.48
CA ASN A 190 -16.41 8.07 20.54
C ASN A 190 -17.06 7.95 21.93
N THR A 191 -18.19 7.26 22.08
CA THR A 191 -18.86 7.10 23.39
C THR A 191 -18.72 5.69 23.92
N ALA A 192 -18.81 5.50 25.23
CA ALA A 192 -18.86 4.20 25.89
C ALA A 192 -17.63 3.33 25.59
N SER A 193 -17.63 2.07 26.03
CA SER A 193 -16.53 1.13 25.88
C SER A 193 -16.86 -0.03 24.93
N ARG A 194 -15.91 -0.93 24.70
CA ARG A 194 -16.10 -2.19 23.95
C ARG A 194 -17.30 -3.02 24.45
N ALA A 195 -17.74 -2.81 25.70
CA ALA A 195 -18.90 -3.46 26.31
C ALA A 195 -20.28 -2.83 25.99
N ALA A 196 -20.35 -1.81 25.14
CA ALA A 196 -21.64 -1.18 24.80
C ALA A 196 -22.60 -2.21 24.16
N PRO A 197 -23.92 -2.24 24.52
CA PRO A 197 -24.81 -3.33 24.13
C PRO A 197 -24.90 -3.57 22.61
N HIS A 198 -25.05 -2.51 21.82
CA HIS A 198 -25.07 -2.60 20.35
C HIS A 198 -23.79 -3.20 19.74
N ARG A 199 -22.63 -3.00 20.40
CA ARG A 199 -21.34 -3.56 19.97
C ARG A 199 -21.28 -5.04 20.28
N VAL A 200 -21.74 -5.44 21.47
CA VAL A 200 -21.88 -6.84 21.85
C VAL A 200 -22.79 -7.58 20.86
N GLU A 201 -23.93 -6.99 20.47
CA GLU A 201 -24.81 -7.56 19.43
C GLU A 201 -24.06 -7.78 18.11
N LEU A 202 -23.27 -6.81 17.65
CA LEU A 202 -22.44 -6.95 16.45
C LEU A 202 -21.37 -8.05 16.61
N PHE A 203 -20.71 -8.14 17.77
CA PHE A 203 -19.71 -9.19 18.03
C PHE A 203 -20.33 -10.57 17.96
N GLN A 204 -21.55 -10.74 18.48
CA GLN A 204 -22.30 -11.99 18.37
C GLN A 204 -22.66 -12.32 16.92
N VAL A 205 -23.03 -11.33 16.10
CA VAL A 205 -23.28 -11.54 14.66
C VAL A 205 -22.00 -12.03 13.96
N LEU A 206 -20.87 -11.34 14.15
CA LEU A 206 -19.59 -11.72 13.55
C LEU A 206 -19.09 -13.09 14.05
N GLN A 207 -19.31 -13.38 15.33
CA GLN A 207 -19.03 -14.69 15.92
C GLN A 207 -19.86 -15.80 15.27
N ARG A 208 -21.17 -15.60 15.09
CA ARG A 208 -22.06 -16.55 14.38
C ARG A 208 -21.62 -16.77 12.94
N MET A 209 -21.08 -15.73 12.29
CA MET A 209 -20.52 -15.82 10.95
C MET A 209 -19.17 -16.56 10.87
N GLY A 210 -18.61 -16.99 12.00
CA GLY A 210 -17.37 -17.77 12.05
C GLY A 210 -16.09 -16.94 12.11
N TYR A 211 -16.15 -15.67 12.51
CA TYR A 211 -14.97 -14.82 12.67
C TYR A 211 -14.49 -14.79 14.12
N HIS A 212 -13.17 -14.71 14.30
CA HIS A 212 -12.62 -14.14 15.53
C HIS A 212 -12.98 -12.66 15.58
N VAL A 213 -13.36 -12.15 16.74
CA VAL A 213 -13.54 -10.71 16.95
C VAL A 213 -12.53 -10.25 18.00
N VAL A 214 -11.72 -9.24 17.65
CA VAL A 214 -10.80 -8.59 18.56
C VAL A 214 -11.22 -7.14 18.70
N ALA A 215 -11.72 -6.77 19.88
CA ALA A 215 -12.23 -5.44 20.17
C ALA A 215 -11.41 -4.79 21.29
N LEU A 216 -10.79 -3.66 21.02
CA LEU A 216 -10.05 -2.88 22.01
C LEU A 216 -10.88 -1.71 22.54
N ASP A 217 -10.54 -1.23 23.74
CA ASP A 217 -10.78 0.16 24.13
C ASP A 217 -9.49 0.97 23.91
N TYR A 218 -9.60 2.15 23.31
CA TYR A 218 -8.47 3.06 23.18
C TYR A 218 -7.99 3.56 24.55
N ARG A 219 -6.79 4.16 24.62
CA ARG A 219 -6.34 4.90 25.80
C ARG A 219 -7.45 5.82 26.33
N GLY A 220 -7.61 5.87 27.64
CA GLY A 220 -8.62 6.69 28.31
C GLY A 220 -10.04 6.11 28.30
N TYR A 221 -10.33 5.03 27.58
CA TYR A 221 -11.62 4.34 27.60
C TYR A 221 -11.57 3.07 28.45
N GLY A 222 -12.73 2.70 29.03
CA GLY A 222 -12.89 1.44 29.75
C GLY A 222 -11.84 1.24 30.85
N ASP A 223 -11.15 0.10 30.79
CA ASP A 223 -10.03 -0.28 31.64
C ASP A 223 -8.65 -0.09 30.97
N SER A 224 -8.59 0.56 29.80
CA SER A 224 -7.33 0.96 29.16
C SER A 224 -6.63 2.10 29.93
N GLY A 225 -5.33 2.25 29.67
CA GLY A 225 -4.44 3.21 30.35
C GLY A 225 -5.04 4.62 30.39
N ARG A 226 -4.98 5.28 31.55
CA ARG A 226 -5.60 6.58 31.82
C ARG A 226 -4.80 7.75 31.24
N VAL A 227 -4.64 7.75 29.92
CA VAL A 227 -3.98 8.81 29.15
C VAL A 227 -5.02 9.49 28.27
N SER A 228 -4.96 10.83 28.18
CA SER A 228 -5.90 11.62 27.39
C SER A 228 -5.80 11.24 25.91
N PRO A 229 -6.91 10.92 25.23
CA PRO A 229 -6.85 10.52 23.83
C PRO A 229 -6.47 11.69 22.91
N THR A 230 -5.71 11.36 21.88
CA THR A 230 -5.44 12.19 20.71
C THR A 230 -5.73 11.37 19.46
N GLU A 231 -5.92 12.01 18.31
CA GLU A 231 -6.15 11.29 17.06
C GLU A 231 -5.00 10.30 16.75
N ASN A 232 -3.75 10.79 16.79
CA ASN A 232 -2.58 9.92 16.58
C ASN A 232 -2.46 8.86 17.67
N GLY A 233 -2.77 9.19 18.92
CA GLY A 233 -2.73 8.24 20.04
C GLY A 233 -3.66 7.05 19.84
N VAL A 234 -4.92 7.29 19.48
CA VAL A 234 -5.89 6.19 19.26
C VAL A 234 -5.57 5.38 18.00
N VAL A 235 -4.94 5.98 16.99
CA VAL A 235 -4.42 5.27 15.80
C VAL A 235 -3.23 4.38 16.17
N ARG A 236 -2.31 4.87 17.01
CA ARG A 236 -1.17 4.10 17.53
C ARG A 236 -1.64 2.93 18.41
N ASP A 237 -2.69 3.14 19.22
CA ASP A 237 -3.33 2.07 20.00
C ASP A 237 -3.88 0.96 19.09
N ALA A 238 -4.62 1.33 18.04
CA ALA A 238 -5.16 0.38 17.07
C ALA A 238 -4.06 -0.38 16.31
N LEU A 239 -2.97 0.31 15.95
CA LEU A 239 -1.81 -0.31 15.31
C LEU A 239 -1.10 -1.32 16.22
N ALA A 240 -1.00 -1.04 17.52
CA ALA A 240 -0.40 -1.95 18.49
C ALA A 240 -1.19 -3.27 18.59
N VAL A 241 -2.51 -3.18 18.68
CA VAL A 241 -3.38 -4.36 18.71
C VAL A 241 -3.33 -5.12 17.37
N TYR A 242 -3.32 -4.42 16.24
CA TYR A 242 -3.13 -5.06 14.93
C TYR A 242 -1.82 -5.86 14.87
N LYS A 243 -0.69 -5.27 15.30
CA LYS A 243 0.62 -5.94 15.34
C LYS A 243 0.61 -7.16 16.25
N TYR A 244 -0.02 -7.06 17.43
CA TYR A 244 -0.20 -8.19 18.35
C TYR A 244 -0.94 -9.36 17.68
N ILE A 245 -2.09 -9.11 17.03
CA ILE A 245 -2.84 -10.15 16.32
C ILE A 245 -1.97 -10.76 15.20
N ARG A 246 -1.31 -9.91 14.39
CA ARG A 246 -0.53 -10.33 13.23
C ARG A 246 0.65 -11.24 13.60
N GLN A 247 1.25 -11.04 14.78
CA GLN A 247 2.32 -11.88 15.30
C GLN A 247 1.85 -13.30 15.67
N LEU A 248 0.59 -13.45 16.05
CA LEU A 248 0.04 -14.72 16.55
C LEU A 248 -0.52 -15.63 15.46
N THR A 249 -0.96 -15.08 14.32
CA THR A 249 -1.67 -15.88 13.32
C THR A 249 -1.33 -15.46 11.90
N PRO A 250 -1.35 -16.38 10.90
CA PRO A 250 -1.36 -16.09 9.47
C PRO A 250 -2.76 -15.71 8.93
N ASN A 251 -3.84 -15.89 9.70
CA ASN A 251 -5.21 -15.62 9.27
C ASN A 251 -5.40 -14.16 8.76
N PRO A 252 -6.30 -13.93 7.78
CA PRO A 252 -6.66 -12.60 7.31
C PRO A 252 -7.31 -11.78 8.44
N ILE A 253 -6.92 -10.50 8.56
CA ILE A 253 -7.42 -9.55 9.56
C ILE A 253 -8.20 -8.45 8.84
N PHE A 254 -9.52 -8.39 8.98
CA PHE A 254 -10.36 -7.33 8.45
C PHE A 254 -10.54 -6.20 9.47
N LEU A 255 -10.54 -4.95 9.01
CA LEU A 255 -10.87 -3.81 9.88
C LEU A 255 -12.36 -3.52 9.84
N TRP A 256 -12.92 -3.22 11.00
CA TRP A 256 -14.28 -2.70 11.12
C TRP A 256 -14.28 -1.45 12.00
N GLY A 257 -14.53 -0.29 11.41
CA GLY A 257 -14.69 0.97 12.13
C GLY A 257 -16.15 1.37 12.26
N HIS A 258 -16.57 1.79 13.45
CA HIS A 258 -17.90 2.36 13.68
C HIS A 258 -17.79 3.83 14.13
N SER A 259 -18.52 4.73 13.49
CA SER A 259 -18.57 6.16 13.87
C SER A 259 -17.16 6.78 13.94
N LEU A 260 -16.69 7.33 15.08
CA LEU A 260 -15.29 7.78 15.26
C LEU A 260 -14.25 6.73 14.80
N GLY A 261 -14.55 5.45 15.01
CA GLY A 261 -13.72 4.33 14.58
C GLY A 261 -13.51 4.25 13.07
N THR A 262 -14.38 4.83 12.23
CA THR A 262 -14.15 4.94 10.78
C THR A 262 -13.01 5.91 10.48
N GLY A 263 -12.96 7.02 11.21
CA GLY A 263 -11.84 7.96 11.20
C GLY A 263 -10.53 7.28 11.58
N VAL A 264 -10.53 6.57 12.70
CA VAL A 264 -9.38 5.77 13.17
C VAL A 264 -8.98 4.72 12.13
N SER A 265 -9.94 4.03 11.51
CA SER A 265 -9.67 2.98 10.51
C SER A 265 -8.99 3.55 9.26
N THR A 266 -9.54 4.64 8.70
CA THR A 266 -8.95 5.27 7.51
C THR A 266 -7.57 5.84 7.78
N HIS A 267 -7.37 6.47 8.95
CA HIS A 267 -6.09 7.01 9.35
C HIS A 267 -5.09 5.89 9.67
N LEU A 268 -5.50 4.81 10.34
CA LEU A 268 -4.68 3.62 10.55
C LEU A 268 -4.19 3.04 9.23
N LEU A 269 -5.08 2.82 8.25
CA LEU A 269 -4.68 2.32 6.93
C LEU A 269 -3.74 3.29 6.20
N SER A 270 -3.98 4.60 6.31
CA SER A 270 -3.05 5.62 5.81
C SER A 270 -1.68 5.56 6.49
N VAL A 271 -1.63 5.38 7.81
CA VAL A 271 -0.37 5.23 8.57
C VAL A 271 0.33 3.95 8.18
N MET A 272 -0.40 2.83 8.09
CA MET A 272 0.15 1.54 7.67
C MET A 272 0.67 1.60 6.24
N GLN A 273 -0.04 2.28 5.34
CA GLN A 273 0.45 2.59 4.00
C GLN A 273 1.77 3.36 4.06
N LYS A 274 1.81 4.48 4.79
CA LYS A 274 2.97 5.38 4.86
C LYS A 274 4.17 4.71 5.52
N GLN A 275 3.92 3.88 6.52
CA GLN A 275 4.94 3.13 7.28
C GLN A 275 5.20 1.73 6.70
N GLN A 276 4.55 1.38 5.58
CA GLN A 276 4.71 0.10 4.88
C GLN A 276 4.46 -1.13 5.77
N ILE A 277 3.52 -1.01 6.69
CA ILE A 277 3.10 -2.11 7.56
C ILE A 277 2.09 -2.94 6.76
N PRO A 278 2.27 -4.28 6.66
CA PRO A 278 1.33 -5.15 5.96
C PRO A 278 -0.09 -4.90 6.48
N ALA A 279 -0.96 -4.44 5.58
CA ALA A 279 -2.27 -3.93 5.94
C ALA A 279 -3.37 -4.99 5.76
N PRO A 280 -4.48 -4.85 6.49
CA PRO A 280 -5.71 -5.61 6.31
C PRO A 280 -6.14 -5.77 4.84
N PRO A 281 -6.66 -6.93 4.41
CA PRO A 281 -7.23 -7.11 3.07
C PRO A 281 -8.39 -6.17 2.75
N ALA A 282 -9.24 -5.84 3.72
CA ALA A 282 -10.39 -4.96 3.48
C ALA A 282 -10.82 -4.22 4.75
N VAL A 283 -11.60 -3.16 4.56
CA VAL A 283 -12.15 -2.34 5.65
C VAL A 283 -13.66 -2.12 5.50
N VAL A 284 -14.37 -2.26 6.61
CA VAL A 284 -15.77 -1.87 6.76
C VAL A 284 -15.83 -0.55 7.52
N LEU A 285 -16.51 0.44 6.94
CA LEU A 285 -16.78 1.73 7.55
C LEU A 285 -18.28 1.83 7.84
N GLU A 286 -18.66 1.61 9.10
CA GLU A 286 -20.04 1.67 9.57
C GLU A 286 -20.37 3.06 10.10
N SER A 287 -21.39 3.68 9.49
CA SER A 287 -21.85 5.04 9.77
C SER A 287 -20.72 6.09 9.74
N PRO A 288 -19.96 6.18 8.63
CA PRO A 288 -18.80 7.07 8.57
C PRO A 288 -19.16 8.53 8.36
N PHE A 289 -18.22 9.40 8.71
CA PHE A 289 -18.21 10.82 8.37
C PHE A 289 -16.96 11.14 7.54
N ASN A 290 -16.97 12.27 6.83
CA ASN A 290 -15.85 12.67 5.98
C ASN A 290 -14.70 13.34 6.76
N ASN A 291 -15.00 14.28 7.66
CA ASN A 291 -14.03 14.88 8.61
C ASN A 291 -14.74 15.54 9.80
N ILE A 292 -14.03 15.77 10.91
CA ILE A 292 -14.63 16.34 12.14
C ILE A 292 -15.13 17.77 11.95
N ARG A 293 -14.50 18.55 11.07
CA ARG A 293 -14.94 19.93 10.80
C ARG A 293 -16.37 19.95 10.25
N GLU A 294 -16.68 19.06 9.32
CA GLU A 294 -18.02 18.97 8.74
C GLU A 294 -18.99 18.23 9.64
N GLU A 295 -18.55 17.18 10.32
CA GLU A 295 -19.34 16.49 11.34
C GLU A 295 -19.85 17.48 12.39
N ILE A 296 -18.97 18.27 13.01
CA ILE A 296 -19.35 19.23 14.05
C ILE A 296 -20.33 20.27 13.50
N ARG A 297 -20.13 20.73 12.26
CA ARG A 297 -21.01 21.72 11.63
C ARG A 297 -22.40 21.18 11.35
N GLU A 298 -22.51 19.88 11.10
CA GLU A 298 -23.78 19.23 10.78
C GLU A 298 -24.46 18.61 12.01
N HIS A 299 -23.69 18.35 13.07
CA HIS A 299 -24.14 17.74 14.31
C HIS A 299 -25.34 18.51 14.92
N PRO A 300 -26.36 17.84 15.46
CA PRO A 300 -27.53 18.48 16.05
C PRO A 300 -27.21 19.60 17.07
N PHE A 301 -26.17 19.42 17.90
CA PHE A 301 -25.74 20.44 18.89
C PHE A 301 -25.27 21.76 18.25
N SER A 302 -24.73 21.73 17.03
CA SER A 302 -24.25 22.96 16.38
C SER A 302 -25.36 23.75 15.70
N LYS A 303 -26.62 23.26 15.66
CA LYS A 303 -27.76 23.99 15.06
C LYS A 303 -27.87 25.44 15.55
N PHE A 304 -27.57 25.68 16.83
CA PHE A 304 -27.65 27.00 17.45
C PHE A 304 -26.43 27.90 17.18
N PHE A 305 -25.29 27.32 16.77
CA PHE A 305 -24.02 28.04 16.65
C PHE A 305 -23.44 28.08 15.23
N ARG A 306 -23.81 27.15 14.34
CA ARG A 306 -23.17 26.91 13.03
C ARG A 306 -23.23 28.09 12.06
N HIS A 307 -24.18 29.01 12.28
CA HIS A 307 -24.40 30.20 11.46
C HIS A 307 -23.71 31.46 12.02
N LEU A 308 -23.10 31.38 13.21
CA LEU A 308 -22.40 32.50 13.80
C LEU A 308 -21.13 32.82 12.98
N PRO A 309 -20.83 34.10 12.71
CA PRO A 309 -19.64 34.50 11.95
C PRO A 309 -18.32 33.98 12.54
N TRP A 310 -18.28 33.79 13.86
CA TRP A 310 -17.12 33.31 14.60
C TRP A 310 -17.14 31.81 14.88
N PHE A 311 -18.14 31.02 14.43
CA PHE A 311 -18.19 29.58 14.68
C PHE A 311 -16.91 28.86 14.25
N ASP A 312 -16.44 29.17 13.05
CA ASP A 312 -15.22 28.56 12.53
C ASP A 312 -14.00 28.99 13.35
N PHE A 313 -13.93 30.26 13.78
CA PHE A 313 -12.88 30.75 14.66
C PHE A 313 -12.93 30.12 16.06
N THR A 314 -14.10 29.94 16.67
CA THR A 314 -14.19 29.48 18.06
C THR A 314 -14.25 27.98 18.22
N ILE A 315 -14.78 27.24 17.23
CA ILE A 315 -15.04 25.80 17.34
C ILE A 315 -14.21 25.00 16.33
N SER A 316 -14.36 25.26 15.03
CA SER A 316 -13.79 24.36 14.00
C SER A 316 -12.29 24.53 13.80
N GLU A 317 -11.77 25.75 13.84
CA GLU A 317 -10.34 26.05 13.70
C GLU A 317 -9.51 25.55 14.89
N PRO A 318 -9.92 25.72 16.16
CA PRO A 318 -9.16 25.19 17.31
C PRO A 318 -9.03 23.67 17.29
N MET A 319 -10.11 22.95 16.99
CA MET A 319 -10.07 21.49 16.78
C MET A 319 -9.02 21.11 15.73
N TYR A 320 -8.99 21.85 14.62
CA TYR A 320 -8.08 21.58 13.52
C TYR A 320 -6.62 21.92 13.83
N ARG A 321 -6.37 23.02 14.54
CA ARG A 321 -5.03 23.45 15.00
C ARG A 321 -4.45 22.49 16.04
N ASN A 322 -5.31 21.85 16.84
CA ASN A 322 -4.92 20.90 17.89
C ASN A 322 -4.92 19.44 17.42
N SER A 323 -4.87 19.20 16.11
CA SER A 323 -4.78 17.86 15.49
C SER A 323 -5.92 16.91 15.89
N LEU A 324 -7.14 17.44 15.97
CA LEU A 324 -8.39 16.69 16.20
C LEU A 324 -9.25 16.74 14.93
N ARG A 325 -8.78 16.13 13.85
CA ARG A 325 -9.30 16.37 12.48
C ARG A 325 -10.07 15.18 11.93
N PHE A 326 -9.56 13.97 12.13
CA PHE A 326 -10.03 12.70 11.54
C PHE A 326 -10.44 12.89 10.07
N GLU A 327 -9.44 13.21 9.24
CA GLU A 327 -9.64 13.59 7.83
C GLU A 327 -9.84 12.36 6.94
N SER A 328 -10.93 11.62 7.16
CA SER A 328 -11.26 10.44 6.35
C SER A 328 -11.35 10.75 4.86
N ASP A 329 -11.79 11.94 4.48
CA ASP A 329 -11.81 12.41 3.08
C ASP A 329 -10.42 12.62 2.44
N VAL A 330 -9.39 12.78 3.26
CA VAL A 330 -7.98 12.75 2.85
C VAL A 330 -7.49 11.30 2.85
N HIS A 331 -7.59 10.61 3.99
CA HIS A 331 -7.02 9.29 4.20
C HIS A 331 -7.61 8.21 3.28
N ILE A 332 -8.87 8.32 2.89
CA ILE A 332 -9.52 7.36 1.98
C ILE A 332 -8.89 7.31 0.58
N GLY A 333 -8.14 8.35 0.22
CA GLY A 333 -7.34 8.41 -1.02
C GLY A 333 -5.88 8.00 -0.85
N GLU A 334 -5.49 7.51 0.32
CA GLU A 334 -4.11 7.17 0.66
C GLU A 334 -3.87 5.66 0.74
N PHE A 335 -4.91 4.81 0.74
CA PHE A 335 -4.76 3.36 0.89
C PHE A 335 -5.58 2.54 -0.14
N PRO A 336 -5.07 1.39 -0.64
CA PRO A 336 -5.68 0.66 -1.76
C PRO A 336 -6.78 -0.36 -1.40
N GLN A 337 -6.98 -0.67 -0.12
CA GLN A 337 -7.92 -1.69 0.37
C GLN A 337 -9.35 -1.42 -0.08
N PRO A 338 -10.11 -2.42 -0.54
CA PRO A 338 -11.54 -2.40 -0.76
C PRO A 338 -12.24 -1.85 0.47
N ILE A 339 -13.25 -1.03 0.21
CA ILE A 339 -14.01 -0.35 1.26
C ILE A 339 -15.46 -0.74 1.13
N LEU A 340 -16.04 -1.26 2.21
CA LEU A 340 -17.47 -1.41 2.37
C LEU A 340 -17.98 -0.31 3.30
N ILE A 341 -18.81 0.58 2.79
CA ILE A 341 -19.50 1.59 3.60
C ILE A 341 -20.92 1.11 3.89
N LEU A 342 -21.27 1.06 5.18
CA LEU A 342 -22.60 0.73 5.67
C LEU A 342 -23.22 1.99 6.29
N HIS A 343 -24.38 2.46 5.83
CA HIS A 343 -25.00 3.63 6.45
C HIS A 343 -26.53 3.61 6.38
N ALA A 344 -27.18 3.92 7.50
CA ALA A 344 -28.63 4.03 7.60
C ALA A 344 -29.09 5.47 7.36
N GLU A 345 -30.18 5.65 6.62
CA GLU A 345 -30.68 7.00 6.28
C GLU A 345 -31.28 7.75 7.47
N ASP A 346 -31.74 7.03 8.49
CA ASP A 346 -32.28 7.55 9.73
C ASP A 346 -31.19 7.81 10.79
N ASP A 347 -29.91 7.83 10.40
CA ASP A 347 -28.81 8.21 11.29
C ASP A 347 -28.86 9.71 11.64
N LEU A 348 -29.30 9.99 12.88
CA LEU A 348 -29.39 11.33 13.45
C LEU A 348 -28.10 11.80 14.15
N VAL A 349 -27.12 10.91 14.33
CA VAL A 349 -25.85 11.21 15.00
C VAL A 349 -24.84 11.65 13.93
N VAL A 350 -24.62 10.80 12.93
CA VAL A 350 -23.78 11.09 11.76
C VAL A 350 -24.70 11.15 10.54
N PRO A 351 -25.06 12.35 10.05
CA PRO A 351 -26.02 12.48 8.96
C PRO A 351 -25.63 11.67 7.72
N PHE A 352 -26.58 10.93 7.13
CA PHE A 352 -26.40 10.09 5.94
C PHE A 352 -25.57 10.74 4.82
N LYS A 353 -25.81 12.03 4.59
CA LYS A 353 -25.10 12.83 3.58
C LYS A 353 -23.58 12.86 3.76
N LEU A 354 -23.05 12.76 4.99
CA LEU A 354 -21.60 12.77 5.24
C LEU A 354 -20.97 11.44 4.84
N GLY A 355 -21.61 10.32 5.15
CA GLY A 355 -21.20 8.99 4.69
C GLY A 355 -21.23 8.88 3.17
N TYR A 356 -22.31 9.36 2.54
CA TYR A 356 -22.40 9.41 1.08
C TYR A 356 -21.37 10.36 0.45
N LYS A 357 -21.06 11.49 1.10
CA LYS A 357 -20.00 12.39 0.65
C LYS A 357 -18.63 11.72 0.69
N LEU A 358 -18.32 10.98 1.76
CA LEU A 358 -17.08 10.20 1.85
C LEU A 358 -17.02 9.11 0.77
N TYR A 359 -18.14 8.44 0.49
CA TYR A 359 -18.24 7.47 -0.61
C TYR A 359 -17.88 8.09 -1.97
N ARG A 360 -18.48 9.24 -2.30
CA ARG A 360 -18.17 9.94 -3.56
C ARG A 360 -16.71 10.35 -3.61
N ARG A 361 -16.18 10.88 -2.49
CA ARG A 361 -14.76 11.20 -2.39
C ARG A 361 -13.87 9.99 -2.66
N ALA A 362 -14.20 8.83 -2.09
CA ALA A 362 -13.48 7.58 -2.29
C ALA A 362 -13.45 7.16 -3.77
N LEU A 363 -14.57 7.28 -4.49
CA LEU A 363 -14.63 7.02 -5.92
C LEU A 363 -13.74 8.00 -6.71
N ASP A 364 -13.77 9.29 -6.36
CA ASP A 364 -13.05 10.34 -7.09
C ASP A 364 -11.52 10.20 -6.98
N VAL A 365 -11.02 9.77 -5.82
CA VAL A 365 -9.57 9.68 -5.55
C VAL A 365 -8.96 8.32 -5.86
N ARG A 366 -9.80 7.30 -6.08
CA ARG A 366 -9.31 5.94 -6.24
C ARG A 366 -8.57 5.73 -7.54
N LYS A 367 -7.42 5.05 -7.43
CA LYS A 367 -6.65 4.61 -8.58
C LYS A 367 -7.32 3.40 -9.22
N LYS A 368 -7.18 3.25 -10.54
CA LYS A 368 -7.83 2.16 -11.32
C LYS A 368 -7.49 0.75 -10.84
N ASN A 369 -6.37 0.59 -10.14
CA ASN A 369 -5.86 -0.69 -9.64
C ASN A 369 -6.08 -0.87 -8.13
N TRP A 370 -6.80 0.03 -7.47
CA TRP A 370 -7.17 -0.13 -6.06
C TRP A 370 -8.46 -0.95 -5.96
N GLY A 371 -8.70 -1.59 -4.81
CA GLY A 371 -9.93 -2.33 -4.56
C GLY A 371 -11.17 -1.45 -4.76
N PRO A 372 -12.38 -1.99 -4.90
CA PRO A 372 -13.56 -1.16 -5.12
C PRO A 372 -14.04 -0.45 -3.86
N VAL A 373 -15.03 0.43 -4.02
CA VAL A 373 -15.80 1.00 -2.91
C VAL A 373 -17.25 0.60 -3.09
N GLU A 374 -17.77 -0.15 -2.12
CA GLU A 374 -19.15 -0.55 -2.04
C GLU A 374 -19.87 0.34 -1.02
N PHE A 375 -21.06 0.82 -1.37
CA PHE A 375 -21.90 1.60 -0.46
C PHE A 375 -23.24 0.91 -0.31
N HIS A 376 -23.47 0.34 0.88
CA HIS A 376 -24.73 -0.27 1.25
C HIS A 376 -25.53 0.71 2.10
N ARG A 377 -26.59 1.21 1.47
CA ARG A 377 -27.60 2.05 2.10
C ARG A 377 -28.64 1.17 2.80
N PHE A 378 -28.95 1.48 4.05
CA PHE A 378 -30.12 0.95 4.75
C PHE A 378 -31.22 2.01 4.79
N GLU A 379 -32.42 1.65 4.32
CA GLU A 379 -33.55 2.57 4.27
C GLU A 379 -33.95 3.04 5.67
N GLY A 380 -34.31 4.32 5.80
CA GLY A 380 -34.70 4.90 7.09
C GLY A 380 -35.97 4.29 7.71
N SER A 381 -36.80 3.63 6.89
CA SER A 381 -37.94 2.81 7.31
C SER A 381 -37.54 1.59 8.15
N SER A 382 -36.27 1.18 8.11
CA SER A 382 -35.76 0.03 8.86
C SER A 382 -35.40 0.36 10.32
N HIS A 383 -35.37 1.64 10.70
CA HIS A 383 -35.15 2.11 12.07
C HIS A 383 -33.83 1.64 12.73
N TYR A 384 -32.78 1.44 11.94
CA TYR A 384 -31.46 1.03 12.47
C TYR A 384 -30.69 2.20 13.08
N GLY A 385 -30.88 3.42 12.55
CA GLY A 385 -30.18 4.61 12.96
C GLY A 385 -28.66 4.43 13.02
N HIS A 386 -28.03 5.10 13.99
CA HIS A 386 -26.57 5.12 14.10
C HIS A 386 -25.93 3.81 14.58
N LYS A 387 -26.68 2.96 15.31
CA LYS A 387 -26.09 1.92 16.17
C LYS A 387 -26.53 0.50 15.83
N TYR A 388 -27.61 0.31 15.10
CA TYR A 388 -28.29 -1.00 15.03
C TYR A 388 -28.30 -1.60 13.63
N ILE A 389 -27.36 -1.22 12.76
CA ILE A 389 -27.15 -1.90 11.46
C ILE A 389 -26.86 -3.40 11.69
N CYS A 390 -26.24 -3.76 12.83
CA CYS A 390 -26.03 -5.15 13.26
C CYS A 390 -27.30 -6.01 13.32
N ARG A 391 -28.49 -5.40 13.42
CA ARG A 391 -29.78 -6.10 13.45
C ARG A 391 -30.36 -6.34 12.05
N ALA A 392 -29.71 -5.83 11.00
CA ALA A 392 -30.20 -6.01 9.64
C ALA A 392 -30.05 -7.48 9.21
N PRO A 393 -31.11 -8.15 8.76
CA PRO A 393 -31.09 -9.59 8.46
C PRO A 393 -30.16 -9.95 7.29
N ASN A 394 -29.93 -9.01 6.38
CA ASN A 394 -29.04 -9.17 5.23
C ASN A 394 -27.57 -8.80 5.52
N LEU A 395 -27.25 -8.25 6.71
CA LEU A 395 -25.88 -7.86 7.05
C LEU A 395 -24.89 -9.03 6.94
N PRO A 396 -25.19 -10.24 7.45
CA PRO A 396 -24.26 -11.37 7.34
C PRO A 396 -23.91 -11.73 5.90
N GLU A 397 -24.87 -11.66 4.98
CA GLU A 397 -24.64 -11.94 3.56
C GLU A 397 -23.75 -10.88 2.92
N ILE A 398 -24.04 -9.60 3.16
CA ILE A 398 -23.25 -8.46 2.65
C ILE A 398 -21.79 -8.60 3.09
N VAL A 399 -21.58 -8.79 4.40
CA VAL A 399 -20.24 -8.87 4.99
C VAL A 399 -19.51 -10.13 4.52
N ARG A 400 -20.17 -11.29 4.48
CA ARG A 400 -19.54 -12.54 4.01
C ARG A 400 -19.11 -12.41 2.56
N LYS A 401 -19.98 -11.92 1.69
CA LYS A 401 -19.66 -11.68 0.28
C LYS A 401 -18.44 -10.77 0.14
N PHE A 402 -18.43 -9.65 0.85
CA PHE A 402 -17.33 -8.69 0.80
C PHE A 402 -16.01 -9.30 1.32
N PHE A 403 -16.04 -9.94 2.49
CA PHE A 403 -14.85 -10.56 3.08
C PHE A 403 -14.32 -11.72 2.25
N ASP A 404 -15.15 -12.63 1.76
CA ASP A 404 -14.70 -13.78 0.97
C ASP A 404 -14.17 -13.36 -0.40
N THR A 405 -14.74 -12.31 -1.01
CA THR A 405 -14.22 -11.75 -2.27
C THR A 405 -12.79 -11.22 -2.08
N TYR A 406 -12.51 -10.58 -0.95
CA TYR A 406 -11.26 -9.85 -0.73
C TYR A 406 -10.32 -10.52 0.28
N ARG A 407 -10.65 -11.72 0.75
CA ARG A 407 -9.95 -12.46 1.82
C ARG A 407 -8.47 -12.69 1.53
N ASN A 408 -8.16 -12.91 0.26
CA ASN A 408 -6.81 -13.21 -0.24
C ASN A 408 -6.16 -11.99 -0.91
N GLU A 409 -6.80 -10.82 -0.87
CA GLU A 409 -6.24 -9.62 -1.47
C GLU A 409 -5.27 -8.95 -0.50
N TYR A 410 -3.98 -8.96 -0.85
CA TYR A 410 -2.95 -8.23 -0.12
C TYR A 410 -2.80 -6.84 -0.72
N PHE A 411 -3.49 -5.87 -0.12
CA PHE A 411 -3.34 -4.46 -0.46
C PHE A 411 -2.16 -3.88 0.30
N ILE A 412 -0.97 -4.04 -0.28
CA ILE A 412 0.21 -3.36 0.23
C ILE A 412 0.22 -1.97 -0.34
N GLY A 413 0.44 -1.03 0.56
CA GLY A 413 0.57 0.34 0.21
C GLY A 413 1.80 0.68 -0.61
N TYR A 414 1.59 1.18 -1.84
CA TYR A 414 2.56 1.95 -2.62
C TYR A 414 3.28 2.97 -1.72
N THR A 415 4.58 2.91 -1.45
CA THR A 415 5.70 2.51 -2.31
C THR A 415 6.71 1.62 -1.56
N GLU A 416 6.61 0.31 -1.75
CA GLU A 416 7.78 -0.53 -1.86
C GLU A 416 7.51 -1.61 -2.89
N ILE A 417 8.59 -2.04 -3.48
CA ILE A 417 8.68 -2.98 -4.57
C ILE A 417 8.79 -4.35 -3.93
N THR A 418 7.66 -4.91 -3.51
CA THR A 418 7.60 -6.26 -2.97
C THR A 418 6.36 -6.97 -3.51
N TYR A 419 6.55 -7.50 -4.72
CA TYR A 419 6.34 -8.89 -5.15
C TYR A 419 5.30 -9.80 -4.48
N PRO A 420 4.79 -10.81 -5.24
CA PRO A 420 4.02 -11.91 -4.65
C PRO A 420 4.74 -12.45 -3.42
N PRO A 421 4.02 -12.91 -2.39
CA PRO A 421 4.64 -13.39 -1.16
C PRO A 421 5.67 -14.46 -1.53
N ASN A 422 6.93 -14.22 -1.15
CA ASN A 422 8.11 -15.06 -1.38
C ASN A 422 8.78 -15.01 -2.77
N ILE A 423 9.17 -13.83 -3.29
CA ILE A 423 10.32 -13.82 -4.22
C ILE A 423 11.59 -13.99 -3.41
N ASP A 424 12.00 -15.24 -3.37
CA ASP A 424 13.30 -15.68 -2.89
C ASP A 424 14.34 -15.32 -3.97
N PHE A 425 14.94 -14.12 -3.85
CA PHE A 425 15.96 -13.65 -4.80
C PHE A 425 17.16 -14.59 -4.91
N SER A 426 17.43 -15.38 -3.86
CA SER A 426 18.46 -16.41 -3.87
C SER A 426 18.10 -17.61 -4.75
N ARG A 427 16.81 -17.78 -5.06
CA ARG A 427 16.24 -18.85 -5.90
C ARG A 427 15.50 -18.29 -7.11
N PRO A 428 16.22 -17.62 -8.03
CA PRO A 428 15.63 -16.98 -9.20
C PRO A 428 14.85 -17.93 -10.11
N GLU A 429 15.13 -19.23 -10.07
CA GLU A 429 14.40 -20.25 -10.83
C GLU A 429 12.91 -20.33 -10.47
N LYS A 430 12.53 -19.94 -9.24
CA LYS A 430 11.12 -19.86 -8.82
C LYS A 430 10.34 -18.77 -9.54
N SER A 431 11.03 -17.85 -10.21
CA SER A 431 10.41 -16.79 -11.01
C SER A 431 10.08 -17.25 -12.44
N GLY A 432 10.29 -18.52 -12.79
CA GLY A 432 10.04 -19.04 -14.14
C GLY A 432 11.23 -18.90 -15.10
N LEU A 433 12.41 -18.58 -14.58
CA LEU A 433 13.66 -18.54 -15.33
C LEU A 433 14.37 -19.89 -15.23
N THR A 434 15.04 -20.30 -16.30
CA THR A 434 15.84 -21.54 -16.33
C THR A 434 17.29 -21.17 -16.65
N GLY A 435 18.27 -21.89 -16.07
CA GLY A 435 19.69 -21.56 -16.26
C GLY A 435 20.05 -20.18 -15.71
N VAL A 436 19.61 -19.89 -14.48
CA VAL A 436 19.81 -18.62 -13.79
C VAL A 436 20.53 -18.83 -12.45
N ARG A 437 21.34 -17.85 -12.06
CA ARG A 437 21.93 -17.74 -10.72
C ARG A 437 21.68 -16.36 -10.12
N ASN A 438 21.67 -16.31 -8.79
CA ASN A 438 21.79 -15.07 -8.02
C ASN A 438 23.25 -14.88 -7.61
N LEU A 439 23.76 -13.66 -7.70
CA LEU A 439 25.06 -13.27 -7.18
C LEU A 439 25.00 -11.83 -6.63
N TYR A 440 26.11 -11.43 -6.03
CA TYR A 440 26.25 -10.15 -5.35
C TYR A 440 27.49 -9.44 -5.85
N VAL A 441 27.35 -8.20 -6.30
CA VAL A 441 28.47 -7.33 -6.72
C VAL A 441 28.62 -6.22 -5.70
N THR A 442 29.73 -6.23 -4.97
CA THR A 442 30.03 -5.20 -3.97
C THR A 442 30.94 -4.13 -4.54
N HIS A 443 30.61 -2.86 -4.31
CA HIS A 443 31.54 -1.75 -4.54
C HIS A 443 31.49 -0.77 -3.37
N ARG A 444 32.57 -0.01 -3.16
CA ARG A 444 32.59 1.10 -2.21
C ARG A 444 32.01 2.36 -2.87
N ASP A 445 31.09 3.04 -2.21
CA ASP A 445 30.67 4.39 -2.60
C ASP A 445 31.41 5.41 -1.75
N GLU A 446 32.23 6.25 -2.40
CA GLU A 446 33.04 7.24 -1.72
C GLU A 446 32.21 8.42 -1.17
N GLU A 447 31.09 8.76 -1.80
CA GLU A 447 30.22 9.85 -1.32
C GLU A 447 29.42 9.44 -0.09
N GLU A 448 28.94 8.20 -0.06
CA GLU A 448 28.18 7.65 1.08
C GLU A 448 29.09 6.97 2.12
N ASN A 449 30.39 6.86 1.84
CA ASN A 449 31.42 6.21 2.65
C ASN A 449 31.00 4.83 3.19
N CYS A 450 30.40 4.00 2.34
CA CYS A 450 29.97 2.64 2.68
C CYS A 450 30.12 1.67 1.51
N ASP A 451 30.15 0.37 1.81
CA ASP A 451 30.11 -0.68 0.80
C ASP A 451 28.65 -0.97 0.42
N ILE A 452 28.36 -0.90 -0.87
CA ILE A 452 27.06 -1.21 -1.46
C ILE A 452 27.13 -2.61 -2.05
N ASN A 453 26.29 -3.50 -1.55
CA ASN A 453 26.14 -4.84 -2.09
C ASN A 453 24.95 -4.90 -3.07
N LEU A 454 25.18 -5.21 -4.34
CA LEU A 454 24.15 -5.22 -5.38
C LEU A 454 23.71 -6.64 -5.69
N GLY A 455 22.42 -6.93 -5.54
CA GLY A 455 21.82 -8.17 -6.00
C GLY A 455 21.73 -8.21 -7.52
N VAL A 456 22.24 -9.28 -8.11
CA VAL A 456 22.33 -9.45 -9.57
C VAL A 456 21.88 -10.85 -9.97
N TRP A 457 21.03 -10.93 -10.99
CA TRP A 457 20.72 -12.18 -11.68
C TRP A 457 21.51 -12.29 -12.97
N HIS A 458 22.10 -13.47 -13.18
CA HIS A 458 22.76 -13.84 -14.43
C HIS A 458 22.00 -15.01 -15.06
N ILE A 459 21.40 -14.77 -16.22
CA ILE A 459 20.63 -15.74 -17.00
C ILE A 459 21.48 -16.18 -18.20
N LEU A 460 21.59 -17.50 -18.40
CA LEU A 460 22.33 -18.09 -19.52
C LEU A 460 21.53 -18.10 -20.82
N PRO A 461 22.18 -18.04 -22.00
CA PRO A 461 21.52 -18.22 -23.29
C PRO A 461 20.75 -19.54 -23.38
N GLY A 462 19.63 -19.55 -24.10
CA GLY A 462 18.77 -20.73 -24.22
C GLY A 462 19.44 -21.94 -24.88
N PHE A 463 20.38 -21.71 -25.81
CA PHE A 463 21.19 -22.80 -26.40
C PHE A 463 22.15 -23.44 -25.38
N VAL A 464 22.71 -22.66 -24.44
CA VAL A 464 23.55 -23.20 -23.36
C VAL A 464 22.70 -24.05 -22.42
N VAL A 465 21.53 -23.55 -22.02
CA VAL A 465 20.62 -24.27 -21.13
C VAL A 465 20.18 -25.61 -21.71
N ARG A 466 19.88 -25.67 -23.02
CA ARG A 466 19.58 -26.92 -23.72
C ARG A 466 20.77 -27.88 -23.74
N ARG A 467 21.93 -27.38 -24.17
CA ARG A 467 23.15 -28.19 -24.35
C ARG A 467 23.70 -28.74 -23.02
N MET A 468 23.53 -27.99 -21.94
CA MET A 468 24.08 -28.26 -20.61
C MET A 468 22.98 -28.59 -19.57
N HIS A 469 21.79 -29.01 -20.00
CA HIS A 469 20.65 -29.23 -19.11
C HIS A 469 20.94 -30.26 -18.02
N HIS A 470 21.69 -31.33 -18.35
CA HIS A 470 22.13 -32.36 -17.40
C HIS A 470 23.00 -31.75 -16.29
N GLN A 471 24.02 -30.97 -16.67
CA GLN A 471 24.90 -30.26 -15.73
C GLN A 471 24.15 -29.25 -14.87
N LEU A 472 23.15 -28.58 -15.45
CA LEU A 472 22.35 -27.57 -14.76
C LEU A 472 21.25 -28.17 -13.86
N GLY A 473 21.05 -29.50 -13.87
CA GLY A 473 19.94 -30.15 -13.16
C GLY A 473 18.56 -29.75 -13.70
N VAL A 474 18.48 -29.40 -14.99
CA VAL A 474 17.27 -28.93 -15.66
C VAL A 474 16.65 -30.07 -16.46
N SER A 475 15.34 -30.28 -16.32
CA SER A 475 14.62 -31.31 -17.09
C SER A 475 14.59 -30.96 -18.58
N VAL A 476 14.62 -31.98 -19.45
CA VAL A 476 14.49 -31.80 -20.91
C VAL A 476 13.22 -31.02 -21.27
N GLU A 477 12.11 -31.25 -20.56
CA GLU A 477 10.85 -30.53 -20.77
C GLU A 477 10.99 -29.02 -20.49
N SER A 478 11.69 -28.66 -19.41
CA SER A 478 11.97 -27.26 -19.06
C SER A 478 12.79 -26.54 -20.13
N THR A 479 13.60 -27.26 -20.90
CA THR A 479 14.40 -26.67 -21.99
C THR A 479 13.59 -26.23 -23.20
N LYS A 480 12.36 -26.73 -23.38
CA LYS A 480 11.47 -26.32 -24.47
C LYS A 480 10.98 -24.88 -24.33
N ASN A 481 11.01 -24.32 -23.11
CA ASN A 481 10.57 -22.95 -22.84
C ASN A 481 11.65 -21.88 -23.17
N VAL A 482 12.88 -22.31 -23.43
CA VAL A 482 14.04 -21.41 -23.67
C VAL A 482 14.55 -21.47 -25.11
N SER A 483 13.81 -22.09 -26.03
CA SER A 483 13.98 -21.89 -27.49
C SER A 483 12.75 -22.35 -28.27
N ASP A 484 12.53 -21.68 -29.41
CA ASP A 484 11.43 -21.94 -30.34
C ASP A 484 11.76 -23.00 -31.41
N SER A 485 12.99 -23.56 -31.46
CA SER A 485 13.38 -24.55 -32.48
C SER A 485 14.22 -25.73 -31.95
N GLU A 486 13.89 -26.96 -32.37
CA GLU A 486 14.73 -28.16 -32.18
C GLU A 486 16.02 -28.13 -33.03
N SER A 487 16.16 -27.14 -33.93
CA SER A 487 17.17 -27.09 -34.99
C SER A 487 18.08 -25.85 -34.96
N ASP A 488 18.22 -25.19 -33.82
CA ASP A 488 19.16 -24.06 -33.71
C ASP A 488 20.58 -24.57 -33.94
N VAL A 489 21.11 -24.38 -35.15
CA VAL A 489 22.49 -24.74 -35.50
C VAL A 489 23.42 -23.90 -34.63
N ILE A 490 24.00 -24.53 -33.61
CA ILE A 490 25.00 -23.91 -32.74
C ILE A 490 26.26 -23.69 -33.60
N PRO A 491 26.79 -22.45 -33.68
CA PRO A 491 28.02 -22.20 -34.41
C PRO A 491 29.17 -23.07 -33.87
N ALA A 492 30.02 -23.62 -34.73
CA ALA A 492 31.12 -24.51 -34.31
C ALA A 492 31.98 -23.95 -33.14
N PRO A 493 32.37 -22.66 -33.11
CA PRO A 493 33.13 -22.12 -31.96
C PRO A 493 32.38 -22.15 -30.64
N VAL A 494 31.05 -22.03 -30.69
CA VAL A 494 30.17 -22.12 -29.52
C VAL A 494 30.06 -23.58 -29.08
N GLU A 495 29.91 -24.51 -30.03
CA GLU A 495 29.85 -25.95 -29.75
C GLU A 495 31.17 -26.45 -29.14
N ASP A 496 32.32 -26.05 -29.68
CA ASP A 496 33.64 -26.41 -29.16
C ASP A 496 33.84 -25.91 -27.72
N ALA A 497 33.44 -24.66 -27.43
CA ALA A 497 33.49 -24.11 -26.08
C ALA A 497 32.60 -24.88 -25.11
N LEU A 498 31.38 -25.26 -25.54
CA LEU A 498 30.46 -26.05 -24.73
C LEU A 498 30.97 -27.49 -24.51
N ASN A 499 31.63 -28.10 -25.49
CA ASN A 499 32.26 -29.41 -25.35
C ASN A 499 33.37 -29.38 -24.29
N GLY A 500 34.26 -28.39 -24.34
CA GLY A 500 35.30 -28.22 -23.31
C GLY A 500 34.74 -27.97 -21.91
N LEU A 501 33.60 -27.28 -21.80
CA LEU A 501 32.90 -27.11 -20.52
C LEU A 501 32.25 -28.41 -20.05
N ALA A 502 31.64 -29.19 -20.95
CA ALA A 502 31.03 -30.48 -20.62
C ALA A 502 32.05 -31.52 -20.13
N GLU A 503 33.28 -31.48 -20.63
CA GLU A 503 34.39 -32.31 -20.13
C GLU A 503 34.82 -31.92 -18.71
N ARG A 504 34.74 -30.63 -18.35
CA ARG A 504 35.13 -30.12 -17.02
C ARG A 504 34.00 -30.27 -15.98
N PHE A 505 32.75 -30.15 -16.41
CA PHE A 505 31.55 -30.24 -15.58
C PHE A 505 30.77 -31.48 -15.98
N VAL A 506 31.26 -32.65 -15.56
CA VAL A 506 30.68 -33.96 -15.93
C VAL A 506 29.40 -34.24 -15.13
N ASP A 507 29.44 -33.96 -13.83
CA ASP A 507 28.32 -34.17 -12.90
C ASP A 507 27.39 -32.94 -12.82
N PRO A 508 26.14 -33.11 -12.35
CA PRO A 508 25.28 -32.00 -11.99
C PRO A 508 26.00 -31.01 -11.06
N ILE A 509 25.98 -29.74 -11.44
CA ILE A 509 26.74 -28.68 -10.78
C ILE A 509 26.07 -28.35 -9.45
N GLY A 510 26.71 -28.73 -8.35
CA GLY A 510 26.32 -28.30 -7.01
C GLY A 510 26.50 -26.79 -6.80
N ASP A 511 25.85 -26.24 -5.77
CA ASP A 511 25.81 -24.80 -5.50
C ASP A 511 27.21 -24.17 -5.37
N GLU A 512 28.19 -24.91 -4.83
CA GLU A 512 29.58 -24.43 -4.64
C GLU A 512 30.29 -24.11 -5.97
N ARG A 513 30.00 -24.87 -7.04
CA ARG A 513 30.63 -24.70 -8.37
C ARG A 513 29.74 -23.96 -9.36
N LYS A 514 28.51 -23.60 -8.97
CA LYS A 514 27.57 -22.88 -9.82
C LYS A 514 28.12 -21.52 -10.25
N ASN A 515 28.82 -20.82 -9.35
CA ASN A 515 29.42 -19.54 -9.69
C ASN A 515 30.56 -19.68 -10.71
N GLU A 516 31.47 -20.62 -10.47
CA GLU A 516 32.56 -20.95 -11.39
C GLU A 516 32.01 -21.29 -12.79
N PHE A 517 31.00 -22.14 -12.87
CA PHE A 517 30.39 -22.53 -14.13
C PHE A 517 29.84 -21.34 -14.93
N PHE A 518 29.02 -20.49 -14.30
CA PHE A 518 28.42 -19.36 -14.99
C PHE A 518 29.46 -18.34 -15.46
N GLU A 519 30.52 -18.11 -14.68
CA GLU A 519 31.62 -17.23 -15.07
C GLU A 519 32.42 -17.82 -16.24
N GLU A 520 32.68 -19.13 -16.23
CA GLU A 520 33.35 -19.80 -17.35
C GLU A 520 32.53 -19.81 -18.62
N VAL A 521 31.21 -20.04 -18.53
CA VAL A 521 30.33 -19.91 -19.69
C VAL A 521 30.39 -18.49 -20.23
N LEU A 522 30.25 -17.49 -19.36
CA LEU A 522 30.31 -16.08 -19.75
C LEU A 522 31.65 -15.71 -20.40
N ALA A 523 32.76 -16.27 -19.91
CA ALA A 523 34.11 -16.01 -20.39
C ALA A 523 34.43 -16.70 -21.71
N LYS A 524 34.02 -17.97 -21.86
CA LYS A 524 34.49 -18.87 -22.93
C LYS A 524 33.49 -19.06 -24.06
N VAL A 525 32.20 -18.94 -23.81
CA VAL A 525 31.18 -19.17 -24.83
C VAL A 525 30.94 -17.86 -25.60
N PRO A 526 31.23 -17.82 -26.92
CA PRO A 526 30.99 -16.62 -27.71
C PRO A 526 29.50 -16.27 -27.72
N GLY A 527 29.18 -15.01 -27.42
CA GLY A 527 27.79 -14.56 -27.34
C GLY A 527 27.69 -13.07 -27.03
N GLY A 528 26.47 -12.54 -26.97
CA GLY A 528 26.22 -11.18 -26.48
C GLY A 528 25.74 -11.19 -25.04
N VAL A 529 26.06 -10.13 -24.29
CA VAL A 529 25.54 -9.89 -22.94
C VAL A 529 24.62 -8.69 -22.98
N VAL A 530 23.43 -8.78 -22.38
CA VAL A 530 22.54 -7.64 -22.15
C VAL A 530 22.63 -7.28 -20.67
N LEU A 531 23.19 -6.11 -20.37
CA LEU A 531 23.09 -5.49 -19.06
C LEU A 531 21.76 -4.73 -18.98
N TYR A 532 20.83 -5.26 -18.19
CA TYR A 532 19.49 -4.72 -18.05
C TYR A 532 19.37 -3.79 -16.85
N LEU A 533 18.99 -2.54 -17.10
CA LEU A 533 18.76 -1.48 -16.13
C LEU A 533 17.25 -1.25 -16.01
N HIS A 534 16.66 -1.59 -14.87
CA HIS A 534 15.22 -1.59 -14.69
C HIS A 534 14.64 -0.20 -14.34
N GLY A 535 13.32 -0.05 -14.53
CA GLY A 535 12.56 1.16 -14.18
C GLY A 535 12.26 1.32 -12.69
N ASN A 536 11.70 2.47 -12.27
CA ASN A 536 11.48 2.82 -10.86
C ASN A 536 10.42 1.96 -10.12
N THR A 537 9.61 1.16 -10.82
CA THR A 537 8.63 0.25 -10.19
C THR A 537 9.12 -1.18 -10.23
N ALA A 538 8.80 -1.98 -9.24
CA ALA A 538 9.31 -3.34 -9.03
C ALA A 538 10.86 -3.48 -9.12
N SER A 539 11.40 -4.68 -8.95
CA SER A 539 12.85 -4.98 -9.02
C SER A 539 13.10 -5.90 -10.24
N ARG A 540 14.30 -6.46 -10.42
CA ARG A 540 14.63 -7.38 -11.52
C ARG A 540 13.66 -8.55 -11.69
N ALA A 541 13.00 -9.00 -10.62
CA ALA A 541 12.06 -10.12 -10.62
C ALA A 541 10.62 -9.78 -11.10
N ALA A 542 10.35 -8.57 -11.60
CA ALA A 542 9.01 -8.20 -12.05
C ALA A 542 8.54 -9.09 -13.23
N PRO A 543 7.26 -9.55 -13.26
CA PRO A 543 6.81 -10.52 -14.28
C PRO A 543 7.10 -10.11 -15.73
N HIS A 544 6.82 -8.86 -16.10
CA HIS A 544 7.11 -8.34 -17.45
C HIS A 544 8.61 -8.34 -17.80
N ARG A 545 9.48 -8.21 -16.80
CA ARG A 545 10.96 -8.26 -16.96
C ARG A 545 11.41 -9.69 -17.13
N VAL A 546 10.88 -10.61 -16.34
CA VAL A 546 11.10 -12.05 -16.53
C VAL A 546 10.69 -12.47 -17.94
N GLU A 547 9.54 -12.02 -18.45
CA GLU A 547 9.12 -12.26 -19.83
C GLU A 547 10.14 -11.72 -20.86
N LEU A 548 10.66 -10.50 -20.65
CA LEU A 548 11.72 -9.94 -21.48
C LEU A 548 13.03 -10.76 -21.39
N PHE A 549 13.42 -11.20 -20.20
CA PHE A 549 14.62 -12.02 -20.00
C PHE A 549 14.48 -13.36 -20.72
N GLN A 550 13.29 -13.97 -20.70
CA GLN A 550 13.00 -15.17 -21.47
C GLN A 550 13.09 -14.92 -22.98
N VAL A 551 12.61 -13.77 -23.48
CA VAL A 551 12.78 -13.39 -24.89
C VAL A 551 14.26 -13.27 -25.25
N LEU A 552 15.04 -12.51 -24.48
CA LEU A 552 16.48 -12.33 -24.73
C LEU A 552 17.27 -13.64 -24.58
N GLN A 553 16.88 -14.50 -23.64
CA GLN A 553 17.43 -15.84 -23.46
C GLN A 553 17.16 -16.73 -24.69
N ARG A 554 15.92 -16.74 -25.20
CA ARG A 554 15.55 -17.45 -26.45
C ARG A 554 16.33 -16.93 -27.65
N MET A 555 16.63 -15.63 -27.67
CA MET A 555 17.46 -15.01 -28.70
C MET A 555 18.95 -15.36 -28.60
N GLY A 556 19.39 -16.04 -27.52
CA GLY A 556 20.77 -16.48 -27.36
C GLY A 556 21.69 -15.51 -26.62
N TYR A 557 21.14 -14.55 -25.88
CA TYR A 557 21.93 -13.61 -25.08
C TYR A 557 22.08 -14.06 -23.63
N HIS A 558 23.22 -13.74 -23.02
CA HIS A 558 23.30 -13.64 -21.57
C HIS A 558 22.49 -12.42 -21.13
N VAL A 559 21.73 -12.55 -20.05
CA VAL A 559 21.07 -11.40 -19.43
C VAL A 559 21.63 -11.22 -18.04
N VAL A 560 22.15 -10.02 -17.75
CA VAL A 560 22.60 -9.63 -16.42
C VAL A 560 21.71 -8.49 -15.94
N ALA A 561 20.88 -8.78 -14.96
CA ALA A 561 19.92 -7.82 -14.41
C ALA A 561 20.27 -7.54 -12.95
N LEU A 562 20.58 -6.29 -12.63
CA LEU A 562 20.81 -5.84 -11.24
C LEU A 562 19.56 -5.20 -10.66
N ASP A 563 19.45 -5.22 -9.33
CA ASP A 563 18.70 -4.20 -8.60
C ASP A 563 19.65 -3.11 -8.09
N TYR A 564 19.29 -1.84 -8.24
CA TYR A 564 20.08 -0.74 -7.67
C TYR A 564 20.06 -0.77 -6.14
N ARG A 565 20.92 0.00 -5.49
CA ARG A 565 20.81 0.26 -4.04
C ARG A 565 19.38 0.68 -3.67
N GLY A 566 18.86 0.12 -2.58
CA GLY A 566 17.49 0.36 -2.13
C GLY A 566 16.40 -0.41 -2.91
N TYR A 567 16.76 -1.26 -3.88
CA TYR A 567 15.82 -2.13 -4.60
C TYR A 567 16.10 -3.61 -4.30
N GLY A 568 15.04 -4.43 -4.29
CA GLY A 568 15.15 -5.88 -4.16
C GLY A 568 15.93 -6.33 -2.91
N ASP A 569 16.94 -7.18 -3.11
CA ASP A 569 17.89 -7.65 -2.11
C ASP A 569 19.24 -6.89 -2.13
N SER A 570 19.34 -5.77 -2.87
CA SER A 570 20.51 -4.89 -2.85
C SER A 570 20.59 -4.07 -1.54
N GLY A 571 21.77 -3.52 -1.26
CA GLY A 571 22.07 -2.78 -0.04
C GLY A 571 21.04 -1.68 0.27
N ARG A 572 20.62 -1.59 1.53
CA ARG A 572 19.56 -0.69 2.00
C ARG A 572 20.03 0.75 2.19
N VAL A 573 20.59 1.32 1.12
CA VAL A 573 21.00 2.72 1.03
C VAL A 573 20.03 3.44 0.09
N SER A 574 19.65 4.67 0.45
CA SER A 574 18.69 5.44 -0.34
C SER A 574 19.24 5.71 -1.75
N PRO A 575 18.46 5.46 -2.82
CA PRO A 575 18.92 5.69 -4.17
C PRO A 575 19.00 7.19 -4.49
N THR A 576 20.14 7.61 -5.03
CA THR A 576 20.34 8.91 -5.69
C THR A 576 20.64 8.67 -7.17
N GLU A 577 20.47 9.67 -8.04
CA GLU A 577 20.78 9.54 -9.46
C GLU A 577 22.24 9.07 -9.68
N ASN A 578 23.20 9.75 -9.06
CA ASN A 578 24.61 9.37 -9.14
C ASN A 578 24.87 7.98 -8.53
N GLY A 579 24.21 7.65 -7.42
CA GLY A 579 24.32 6.35 -6.77
C GLY A 579 23.92 5.20 -7.69
N VAL A 580 22.74 5.27 -8.31
CA VAL A 580 22.26 4.20 -9.21
C VAL A 580 23.10 4.10 -10.50
N VAL A 581 23.68 5.20 -10.97
CA VAL A 581 24.64 5.20 -12.09
C VAL A 581 25.96 4.53 -11.70
N ARG A 582 26.46 4.76 -10.47
CA ARG A 582 27.63 4.05 -9.94
C ARG A 582 27.37 2.56 -9.78
N ASP A 583 26.18 2.18 -9.31
CA ASP A 583 25.77 0.79 -9.18
C ASP A 583 25.83 0.08 -10.55
N ALA A 584 25.25 0.71 -11.57
CA ALA A 584 25.28 0.20 -12.94
C ALA A 584 26.72 0.12 -13.51
N LEU A 585 27.56 1.11 -13.24
CA LEU A 585 28.97 1.11 -13.64
C LEU A 585 29.76 -0.02 -12.97
N ALA A 586 29.50 -0.30 -11.70
CA ALA A 586 30.17 -1.38 -10.96
C ALA A 586 29.84 -2.75 -11.55
N VAL A 587 28.55 -3.01 -11.84
CA VAL A 587 28.13 -4.26 -12.48
C VAL A 587 28.69 -4.36 -13.91
N TYR A 588 28.71 -3.26 -14.67
CA TYR A 588 29.35 -3.24 -15.99
C TYR A 588 30.84 -3.64 -15.93
N LYS A 589 31.59 -3.03 -15.00
CA LYS A 589 33.02 -3.34 -14.79
C LYS A 589 33.22 -4.80 -14.39
N TYR A 590 32.38 -5.33 -13.49
CA TYR A 590 32.40 -6.74 -13.10
C TYR A 590 32.20 -7.67 -14.30
N ILE A 591 31.16 -7.45 -15.12
CA ILE A 591 30.93 -8.25 -16.34
C ILE A 591 32.13 -8.14 -17.28
N ARG A 592 32.64 -6.92 -17.50
CA ARG A 592 33.72 -6.69 -18.46
C ARG A 592 35.02 -7.38 -18.08
N GLN A 593 35.29 -7.55 -16.78
CA GLN A 593 36.45 -8.30 -16.27
C GLN A 593 36.35 -9.81 -16.57
N LEU A 594 35.13 -10.34 -16.68
CA LEU A 594 34.90 -11.78 -16.85
C LEU A 594 34.88 -12.24 -18.30
N THR A 595 34.58 -11.36 -19.25
CA THR A 595 34.39 -11.77 -20.65
C THR A 595 34.90 -10.72 -21.62
N PRO A 596 35.29 -11.09 -22.85
CA PRO A 596 35.48 -10.16 -23.96
C PRO A 596 34.20 -9.95 -24.79
N ASN A 597 33.14 -10.71 -24.55
CA ASN A 597 31.89 -10.66 -25.32
C ASN A 597 31.28 -9.25 -25.35
N PRO A 598 30.62 -8.81 -26.44
CA PRO A 598 29.95 -7.50 -26.48
C PRO A 598 28.87 -7.38 -25.40
N ILE A 599 28.88 -6.26 -24.66
CA ILE A 599 27.90 -5.95 -23.61
C ILE A 599 26.97 -4.85 -24.11
N PHE A 600 25.74 -5.18 -24.45
CA PHE A 600 24.70 -4.23 -24.82
C PHE A 600 23.99 -3.70 -23.57
N LEU A 601 23.63 -2.42 -23.60
CA LEU A 601 22.90 -1.79 -22.51
C LEU A 601 21.40 -1.74 -22.85
N TRP A 602 20.55 -2.15 -21.92
CA TRP A 602 19.09 -2.05 -22.08
C TRP A 602 18.50 -1.34 -20.88
N GLY A 603 18.00 -0.11 -21.08
CA GLY A 603 17.29 0.65 -20.06
C GLY A 603 15.79 0.62 -20.28
N HIS A 604 15.02 0.36 -19.23
CA HIS A 604 13.56 0.49 -19.25
C HIS A 604 13.09 1.60 -18.31
N SER A 605 12.27 2.54 -18.80
CA SER A 605 11.70 3.63 -17.99
C SER A 605 12.80 4.41 -17.26
N LEU A 606 12.82 4.50 -15.92
CA LEU A 606 13.95 5.11 -15.16
C LEU A 606 15.33 4.60 -15.63
N GLY A 607 15.42 3.31 -15.99
CA GLY A 607 16.63 2.70 -16.52
C GLY A 607 17.15 3.39 -17.78
N THR A 608 16.32 4.04 -18.60
CA THR A 608 16.79 4.81 -19.77
C THR A 608 17.59 6.05 -19.34
N GLY A 609 17.14 6.70 -18.27
CA GLY A 609 17.86 7.79 -17.61
C GLY A 609 19.23 7.33 -17.12
N VAL A 610 19.24 6.24 -16.35
CA VAL A 610 20.49 5.61 -15.86
C VAL A 610 21.40 5.22 -17.02
N SER A 611 20.87 4.62 -18.09
CA SER A 611 21.66 4.22 -19.26
C SER A 611 22.34 5.39 -19.95
N THR A 612 21.60 6.47 -20.24
CA THR A 612 22.17 7.65 -20.90
C THR A 612 23.22 8.35 -20.04
N HIS A 613 22.96 8.46 -18.73
CA HIS A 613 23.91 9.07 -17.80
C HIS A 613 25.16 8.18 -17.62
N LEU A 614 25.00 6.86 -17.51
CA LEU A 614 26.12 5.91 -17.46
C LEU A 614 27.04 6.07 -18.68
N LEU A 615 26.49 6.10 -19.90
CA LEU A 615 27.28 6.27 -21.12
C LEU A 615 28.02 7.62 -21.16
N SER A 616 27.37 8.70 -20.71
CA SER A 616 28.03 10.01 -20.55
C SER A 616 29.21 9.95 -19.57
N VAL A 617 29.01 9.32 -18.41
CA VAL A 617 30.07 9.13 -17.41
C VAL A 617 31.21 8.30 -17.97
N MET A 618 30.91 7.20 -18.67
CA MET A 618 31.91 6.35 -19.30
C MET A 618 32.70 7.09 -20.37
N GLN A 619 32.04 7.88 -21.22
CA GLN A 619 32.71 8.71 -22.22
C GLN A 619 33.65 9.73 -21.57
N LYS A 620 33.20 10.43 -20.52
CA LYS A 620 33.99 11.42 -19.78
C LYS A 620 35.18 10.78 -19.06
N GLN A 621 35.00 9.58 -18.51
CA GLN A 621 36.04 8.82 -17.80
C GLN A 621 36.88 7.93 -18.73
N GLN A 622 36.64 7.95 -20.04
CA GLN A 622 37.32 7.12 -21.04
C GLN A 622 37.27 5.61 -20.72
N ILE A 623 36.15 5.17 -20.15
CA ILE A 623 35.88 3.75 -19.89
C ILE A 623 35.34 3.14 -21.18
N PRO A 624 35.88 2.00 -21.67
CA PRO A 624 35.36 1.32 -22.85
C PRO A 624 33.86 1.08 -22.72
N ALA A 625 33.08 1.65 -23.63
CA ALA A 625 31.63 1.68 -23.56
C ALA A 625 30.98 0.50 -24.32
N PRO A 626 29.72 0.13 -23.96
CA PRO A 626 28.88 -0.74 -24.77
C PRO A 626 28.88 -0.38 -26.26
N PRO A 627 28.79 -1.36 -27.19
CA PRO A 627 28.66 -1.06 -28.62
C PRO A 627 27.33 -0.39 -28.97
N ALA A 628 26.25 -0.63 -28.22
CA ALA A 628 24.94 -0.02 -28.47
C ALA A 628 24.05 0.00 -27.22
N VAL A 629 23.02 0.85 -27.24
CA VAL A 629 22.03 0.99 -26.16
C VAL A 629 20.60 0.90 -26.69
N VAL A 630 19.75 0.18 -25.96
CA VAL A 630 18.30 0.15 -26.14
C VAL A 630 17.64 0.96 -25.02
N LEU A 631 16.79 1.91 -25.40
CA LEU A 631 16.00 2.74 -24.50
C LEU A 631 14.52 2.39 -24.69
N GLU A 632 13.98 1.61 -23.77
CA GLU A 632 12.58 1.17 -23.78
C GLU A 632 11.72 2.10 -22.92
N SER A 633 10.69 2.67 -23.55
CA SER A 633 9.76 3.66 -22.96
C SER A 633 10.50 4.85 -22.29
N PRO A 634 11.39 5.55 -23.01
CA PRO A 634 12.20 6.61 -22.42
C PRO A 634 11.42 7.92 -22.20
N PHE A 635 11.94 8.73 -21.27
CA PHE A 635 11.58 10.13 -21.09
C PHE A 635 12.79 11.03 -21.34
N ASN A 636 12.56 12.32 -21.57
CA ASN A 636 13.64 13.27 -21.86
C ASN A 636 14.32 13.82 -20.59
N ASN A 637 13.53 14.23 -19.60
CA ASN A 637 14.01 14.59 -18.26
C ASN A 637 12.86 14.46 -17.25
N ILE A 638 13.18 14.23 -15.98
CA ILE A 638 12.15 13.92 -14.97
C ILE A 638 11.21 15.11 -14.71
N ARG A 639 11.66 16.35 -14.93
CA ARG A 639 10.84 17.57 -14.78
C ARG A 639 9.73 17.61 -15.80
N GLU A 640 10.03 17.34 -17.06
CA GLU A 640 9.04 17.29 -18.12
C GLU A 640 8.16 16.05 -18.03
N GLU A 641 8.71 14.91 -17.61
CA GLU A 641 7.94 13.73 -17.27
C GLU A 641 6.86 14.06 -16.23
N ILE A 642 7.23 14.69 -15.12
CA ILE A 642 6.29 15.11 -14.06
C ILE A 642 5.28 16.12 -14.59
N ARG A 643 5.68 17.11 -15.38
CA ARG A 643 4.76 18.12 -15.94
C ARG A 643 3.76 17.55 -16.94
N GLU A 644 4.19 16.57 -17.73
CA GLU A 644 3.39 15.99 -18.82
C GLU A 644 2.67 14.70 -18.44
N HIS A 645 2.96 14.18 -17.25
CA HIS A 645 2.24 13.07 -16.66
C HIS A 645 0.73 13.37 -16.63
N PRO A 646 -0.15 12.40 -16.97
CA PRO A 646 -1.60 12.62 -17.01
C PRO A 646 -2.20 13.25 -15.75
N PHE A 647 -1.62 12.97 -14.57
CA PHE A 647 -2.03 13.56 -13.28
C PHE A 647 -1.72 15.06 -13.13
N SER A 648 -0.69 15.57 -13.81
CA SER A 648 -0.28 16.97 -13.73
C SER A 648 -1.07 17.89 -14.66
N LYS A 649 -1.90 17.33 -15.56
CA LYS A 649 -2.67 18.08 -16.56
C LYS A 649 -3.55 19.19 -15.97
N PHE A 650 -4.07 19.00 -14.76
CA PHE A 650 -4.95 19.95 -14.08
C PHE A 650 -4.20 21.05 -13.31
N PHE A 651 -2.96 20.78 -12.88
CA PHE A 651 -2.22 21.67 -11.98
C PHE A 651 -1.04 22.39 -12.65
N ARG A 652 -0.60 21.94 -13.83
CA ARG A 652 0.56 22.50 -14.57
C ARG A 652 0.43 23.96 -15.00
N HIS A 653 -0.79 24.49 -15.04
CA HIS A 653 -1.05 25.90 -15.37
C HIS A 653 -0.98 26.83 -14.15
N LEU A 654 -0.78 26.29 -12.94
CA LEU A 654 -0.70 27.08 -11.72
C LEU A 654 0.70 27.74 -11.61
N PRO A 655 0.78 29.04 -11.26
CA PRO A 655 2.04 29.78 -11.21
C PRO A 655 3.09 29.19 -10.25
N TRP A 656 2.66 28.41 -9.26
CA TRP A 656 3.49 27.82 -8.22
C TRP A 656 3.84 26.35 -8.44
N PHE A 657 3.30 25.67 -9.46
CA PHE A 657 3.53 24.24 -9.69
C PHE A 657 5.02 23.88 -9.75
N ASP A 658 5.76 24.70 -10.49
CA ASP A 658 7.22 24.56 -10.64
C ASP A 658 7.94 24.74 -9.31
N PHE A 659 7.53 25.71 -8.50
CA PHE A 659 8.14 25.99 -7.19
C PHE A 659 7.84 24.91 -6.15
N THR A 660 6.66 24.29 -6.17
CA THR A 660 6.22 23.36 -5.11
C THR A 660 6.55 21.90 -5.39
N ILE A 661 6.67 21.49 -6.66
CA ILE A 661 6.85 20.08 -7.04
C ILE A 661 8.16 19.88 -7.81
N SER A 662 8.38 20.65 -8.88
CA SER A 662 9.53 20.44 -9.77
C SER A 662 10.86 20.94 -9.18
N GLU A 663 10.84 22.07 -8.46
CA GLU A 663 12.02 22.72 -7.91
C GLU A 663 12.65 21.95 -6.73
N PRO A 664 11.90 21.39 -5.75
CA PRO A 664 12.47 20.55 -4.70
C PRO A 664 13.18 19.29 -5.25
N MET A 665 12.63 18.65 -6.29
CA MET A 665 13.26 17.47 -6.92
C MET A 665 14.56 17.85 -7.65
N TYR A 666 14.57 18.99 -8.35
CA TYR A 666 15.76 19.51 -9.04
C TYR A 666 16.88 19.92 -8.09
N ARG A 667 16.53 20.46 -6.91
CA ARG A 667 17.46 20.84 -5.84
C ARG A 667 18.06 19.63 -5.13
N ASN A 668 17.38 18.49 -5.16
CA ASN A 668 17.84 17.22 -4.57
C ASN A 668 18.57 16.30 -5.57
N SER A 669 19.07 16.83 -6.69
CA SER A 669 19.87 16.08 -7.68
C SER A 669 19.17 14.84 -8.28
N LEU A 670 17.84 14.85 -8.37
CA LEU A 670 17.04 13.88 -9.13
C LEU A 670 16.62 14.54 -10.43
N ARG A 671 17.49 14.55 -11.45
CA ARG A 671 17.24 15.29 -12.70
C ARG A 671 17.04 14.37 -13.90
N PHE A 672 17.83 13.29 -14.00
CA PHE A 672 17.84 12.31 -15.10
C PHE A 672 17.70 13.00 -16.46
N GLU A 673 18.65 13.89 -16.77
CA GLU A 673 18.64 14.77 -17.96
C GLU A 673 19.07 14.00 -19.22
N SER A 674 18.28 13.00 -19.64
CA SER A 674 18.55 12.21 -20.84
C SER A 674 18.68 13.07 -22.11
N ASP A 675 17.96 14.18 -22.20
CA ASP A 675 18.06 15.16 -23.28
C ASP A 675 19.42 15.91 -23.35
N VAL A 676 20.14 15.95 -22.24
CA VAL A 676 21.53 16.42 -22.16
C VAL A 676 22.48 15.26 -22.48
N HIS A 677 22.37 14.16 -21.73
CA HIS A 677 23.31 13.04 -21.81
C HIS A 677 23.35 12.36 -23.18
N ILE A 678 22.24 12.31 -23.91
CA ILE A 678 22.16 11.68 -25.23
C ILE A 678 23.06 12.35 -26.30
N GLY A 679 23.49 13.60 -26.04
CA GLY A 679 24.43 14.34 -26.87
C GLY A 679 25.89 14.19 -26.46
N GLU A 680 26.19 13.36 -25.46
CA GLU A 680 27.53 13.24 -24.87
C GLU A 680 28.25 11.94 -25.24
N PHE A 681 27.60 10.98 -25.91
CA PHE A 681 28.18 9.66 -26.22
C PHE A 681 27.91 9.18 -27.67
N PRO A 682 28.83 8.46 -28.33
CA PRO A 682 28.77 8.10 -29.76
C PRO A 682 28.02 6.81 -30.12
N GLN A 683 27.56 6.03 -29.14
CA GLN A 683 26.95 4.71 -29.36
C GLN A 683 25.60 4.78 -30.09
N PRO A 684 25.31 3.87 -31.04
CA PRO A 684 23.99 3.67 -31.64
C PRO A 684 22.90 3.52 -30.59
N ILE A 685 21.73 4.08 -30.89
CA ILE A 685 20.58 4.13 -29.97
C ILE A 685 19.36 3.52 -30.64
N LEU A 686 18.76 2.50 -30.02
CA LEU A 686 17.45 1.99 -30.38
C LEU A 686 16.43 2.46 -29.35
N ILE A 687 15.43 3.23 -29.77
CA ILE A 687 14.31 3.63 -28.92
C ILE A 687 13.10 2.77 -29.25
N LEU A 688 12.52 2.14 -28.23
CA LEU A 688 11.30 1.35 -28.32
C LEU A 688 10.21 2.06 -27.51
N HIS A 689 9.07 2.41 -28.11
CA HIS A 689 7.98 3.07 -27.36
C HIS A 689 6.60 2.70 -27.91
N ALA A 690 5.71 2.25 -27.03
CA ALA A 690 4.30 2.03 -27.35
C ALA A 690 3.49 3.33 -27.23
N GLU A 691 2.58 3.57 -28.17
CA GLU A 691 1.77 4.81 -28.16
C GLU A 691 0.74 4.87 -27.04
N ASP A 692 0.30 3.72 -26.56
CA ASP A 692 -0.63 3.57 -25.45
C ASP A 692 0.08 3.57 -24.08
N ASP A 693 1.35 4.01 -24.01
CA ASP A 693 2.07 4.23 -22.76
C ASP A 693 1.43 5.37 -21.95
N LEU A 694 0.71 4.99 -20.88
CA LEU A 694 0.06 5.89 -19.95
C LEU A 694 0.96 6.31 -18.77
N VAL A 695 2.15 5.71 -18.63
CA VAL A 695 3.11 6.01 -17.56
C VAL A 695 4.09 7.07 -18.05
N VAL A 696 4.79 6.78 -19.15
CA VAL A 696 5.67 7.73 -19.82
C VAL A 696 5.02 8.12 -21.15
N PRO A 697 4.44 9.33 -21.26
CA PRO A 697 3.76 9.74 -22.48
C PRO A 697 4.64 9.58 -23.71
N PHE A 698 4.16 8.90 -24.75
CA PHE A 698 4.86 8.63 -26.02
C PHE A 698 5.59 9.86 -26.60
N LYS A 699 4.97 11.05 -26.45
CA LYS A 699 5.56 12.31 -26.92
C LYS A 699 6.92 12.65 -26.29
N LEU A 700 7.19 12.20 -25.06
CA LEU A 700 8.48 12.46 -24.39
C LEU A 700 9.58 11.59 -24.97
N GLY A 701 9.29 10.31 -25.23
CA GLY A 701 10.23 9.43 -25.94
C GLY A 701 10.50 9.91 -27.37
N TYR A 702 9.46 10.35 -28.08
CA TYR A 702 9.63 10.97 -29.40
C TYR A 702 10.41 12.30 -29.33
N LYS A 703 10.22 13.10 -28.28
CA LYS A 703 11.00 14.33 -28.06
C LYS A 703 12.48 14.00 -27.81
N LEU A 704 12.77 12.97 -27.02
CA LEU A 704 14.15 12.50 -26.81
C LEU A 704 14.77 12.00 -28.12
N TYR A 705 14.01 11.26 -28.93
CA TYR A 705 14.45 10.84 -30.28
C TYR A 705 14.84 12.02 -31.17
N ARG A 706 13.98 13.04 -31.24
CA ARG A 706 14.29 14.27 -31.99
C ARG A 706 15.54 14.94 -31.46
N ARG A 707 15.65 15.08 -30.15
CA ARG A 707 16.84 15.65 -29.51
C ARG A 707 18.10 14.87 -29.87
N ALA A 708 18.05 13.54 -29.85
CA ALA A 708 19.15 12.66 -30.20
C ALA A 708 19.63 12.89 -31.64
N LEU A 709 18.70 13.05 -32.59
CA LEU A 709 19.02 13.39 -33.98
C LEU A 709 19.68 14.77 -34.10
N ASP A 710 19.14 15.78 -33.39
CA ASP A 710 19.61 17.17 -33.48
C ASP A 710 21.05 17.34 -32.96
N VAL A 711 21.43 16.57 -31.94
CA VAL A 711 22.77 16.64 -31.33
C VAL A 711 23.75 15.63 -31.92
N ARG A 712 23.31 14.76 -32.83
CA ARG A 712 24.14 13.67 -33.34
C ARG A 712 25.25 14.21 -34.24
N LYS A 713 26.49 13.80 -33.94
CA LYS A 713 27.63 14.10 -34.82
C LYS A 713 27.63 13.15 -36.03
N LYS A 714 28.13 13.62 -37.17
CA LYS A 714 28.12 12.87 -38.45
C LYS A 714 28.81 11.50 -38.37
N ASN A 715 29.77 11.34 -37.47
CA ASN A 715 30.56 10.11 -37.27
C ASN A 715 30.05 9.25 -36.11
N TRP A 716 28.93 9.59 -35.48
CA TRP A 716 28.35 8.81 -34.39
C TRP A 716 27.35 7.79 -34.92
N GLY A 717 27.10 6.72 -34.15
CA GLY A 717 26.14 5.68 -34.51
C GLY A 717 24.72 6.22 -34.71
N PRO A 718 23.85 5.57 -35.48
CA PRO A 718 22.52 6.09 -35.76
C PRO A 718 21.57 6.03 -34.56
N VAL A 719 20.42 6.69 -34.71
CA VAL A 719 19.31 6.64 -33.75
C VAL A 719 18.10 6.05 -34.47
N GLU A 720 17.65 4.90 -34.02
CA GLU A 720 16.47 4.20 -34.52
C GLU A 720 15.30 4.38 -33.55
N PHE A 721 14.09 4.62 -34.08
CA PHE A 721 12.88 4.74 -33.26
C PHE A 721 11.82 3.78 -33.76
N HIS A 722 11.53 2.75 -32.97
CA HIS A 722 10.47 1.80 -33.23
C HIS A 722 9.25 2.14 -32.38
N ARG A 723 8.22 2.60 -33.09
CA ARG A 723 6.89 2.85 -32.55
C ARG A 723 6.10 1.55 -32.55
N PHE A 724 5.45 1.24 -31.43
CA PHE A 724 4.41 0.21 -31.36
C PHE A 724 3.03 0.87 -31.31
N GLU A 725 2.14 0.48 -32.22
CA GLU A 725 0.80 1.08 -32.32
C GLU A 725 -0.02 0.86 -31.04
N GLY A 726 -0.77 1.88 -30.62
CA GLY A 726 -1.58 1.82 -29.40
C GLY A 726 -2.71 0.78 -29.43
N SER A 727 -3.09 0.32 -30.62
CA SER A 727 -4.01 -0.81 -30.86
C SER A 727 -3.44 -2.16 -30.40
N SER A 728 -2.12 -2.26 -30.21
CA SER A 728 -1.45 -3.48 -29.78
C SER A 728 -1.46 -3.71 -28.26
N HIS A 729 -1.90 -2.72 -27.48
CA HIS A 729 -2.11 -2.82 -26.03
C HIS A 729 -0.86 -3.22 -25.21
N TYR A 730 0.34 -2.86 -25.67
CA TYR A 730 1.59 -3.15 -24.95
C TYR A 730 1.83 -2.20 -23.78
N GLY A 731 1.36 -0.95 -23.88
CA GLY A 731 1.55 0.08 -22.87
C GLY A 731 3.00 0.24 -22.42
N HIS A 732 3.18 0.59 -21.14
CA HIS A 732 4.51 0.89 -20.59
C HIS A 732 5.44 -0.33 -20.43
N LYS A 733 4.88 -1.54 -20.28
CA LYS A 733 5.59 -2.71 -19.72
C LYS A 733 5.69 -3.92 -20.63
N TYR A 734 4.85 -4.02 -21.66
CA TYR A 734 4.64 -5.29 -22.38
C TYR A 734 5.11 -5.25 -23.84
N ILE A 735 6.05 -4.36 -24.19
CA ILE A 735 6.73 -4.40 -25.50
C ILE A 735 7.41 -5.76 -25.71
N CYS A 736 7.86 -6.41 -24.63
CA CYS A 736 8.39 -7.78 -24.63
C CYS A 736 7.46 -8.83 -25.25
N ARG A 737 6.15 -8.57 -25.33
CA ARG A 737 5.16 -9.46 -25.95
C ARG A 737 4.97 -9.22 -27.45
N ALA A 738 5.62 -8.19 -28.01
CA ALA A 738 5.49 -7.90 -29.42
C ALA A 738 6.19 -8.99 -30.26
N PRO A 739 5.51 -9.63 -31.21
CA PRO A 739 6.04 -10.77 -31.95
C PRO A 739 7.24 -10.39 -32.83
N ASN A 740 7.35 -9.12 -33.24
CA ASN A 740 8.45 -8.59 -34.04
C ASN A 740 9.62 -8.05 -33.19
N LEU A 741 9.50 -7.98 -31.86
CA LEU A 741 10.58 -7.48 -31.01
C LEU A 741 11.89 -8.27 -31.19
N PRO A 742 11.89 -9.62 -31.22
CA PRO A 742 13.14 -10.37 -31.37
C PRO A 742 13.88 -10.05 -32.67
N GLU A 743 13.15 -9.80 -33.76
CA GLU A 743 13.74 -9.44 -35.05
C GLU A 743 14.37 -8.04 -35.01
N ILE A 744 13.65 -7.06 -34.46
CA ILE A 744 14.13 -5.68 -34.29
C ILE A 744 15.43 -5.67 -33.50
N VAL A 745 15.42 -6.33 -32.33
CA VAL A 745 16.57 -6.34 -31.41
C VAL A 745 17.75 -7.11 -32.01
N ARG A 746 17.51 -8.28 -32.63
CA ARG A 746 18.58 -9.07 -33.27
C ARG A 746 19.26 -8.28 -34.37
N LYS A 747 18.47 -7.64 -35.25
CA LYS A 747 19.00 -6.81 -36.33
C LYS A 747 19.88 -5.69 -35.79
N PHE A 748 19.41 -4.98 -34.75
CA PHE A 748 20.15 -3.89 -34.13
C PHE A 748 21.46 -4.37 -33.49
N PHE A 749 21.41 -5.43 -32.67
CA PHE A 749 22.59 -5.97 -32.00
C PHE A 749 23.61 -6.57 -32.98
N ASP A 750 23.18 -7.35 -33.97
CA ASP A 750 24.10 -7.95 -34.93
C ASP A 750 24.78 -6.92 -35.83
N THR A 751 24.10 -5.81 -36.13
CA THR A 751 24.70 -4.70 -36.88
C THR A 751 25.85 -4.05 -36.11
N TYR A 752 25.67 -3.85 -34.79
CA TYR A 752 26.59 -3.03 -33.99
C TYR A 752 27.52 -3.82 -33.07
N ARG A 753 27.40 -5.16 -33.00
CA ARG A 753 28.14 -6.01 -32.05
C ARG A 753 29.67 -5.87 -32.07
N ASN A 754 30.25 -5.46 -33.19
CA ASN A 754 31.71 -5.34 -33.39
C ASN A 754 32.17 -3.89 -33.50
N GLU A 755 31.28 -2.92 -33.33
CA GLU A 755 31.65 -1.51 -33.45
C GLU A 755 32.38 -1.03 -32.19
N VAL A 756 33.44 -0.26 -32.42
CA VAL A 756 34.23 0.41 -31.38
C VAL A 756 34.13 1.89 -31.65
N PHE A 757 33.59 2.64 -30.70
CA PHE A 757 33.29 4.07 -30.82
C PHE A 757 34.17 4.95 -29.94
#